data_AF-A0A6V8HN63-F1
#
_entry.id   AF-A0A6V8HN63-F1
#
_cell.length_a   1.000
_cell.length_b   1.000
_cell.length_c   1.000
_cell.angle_alpha   90.00
_cell.angle_beta   90.00
_cell.angle_gamma   90.00
#
_symmetry.space_group_name_H-M   'P 1'
#
loop_
_entity.id
_entity.type
_entity.pdbx_description
1 polymer ?
#
loop_
_entity_poly.entity_id
_entity_poly.type
_entity_poly.pdbx_seq_one_letter_code
_entity_poly.pdbx_strand_id
1 'polypeptide(L)'
;MTNGLARSVTSEEASLALTTLDFDLETTSVSQLASIVTKTAARQSKKNDIYETRYVVSNGLVYVSRLVANRGASINTVKSTPVPTPFTEGQYLVAAAQQGKITWTADKREHDPLNAGEIEVKLSYGGLNKEDTVVINGNDYPTTFSYEISGTITKVGCGVTDLKVDDVVVGFAFDKFATFQRTSADLVLKVEKDEDVTKLASLPWSFAQAIYGLETLARVEPGETVLILSNTGAVGAAALKVAQALSAKPFIVTDSEADASALVSKFGIAREQVVIPTISSLARDYKALTNGRGFDVILSGGYTDPVLARESWRYTAPLGRSVDFGRKNVLKHALLDTIPLHQSVSYLSYDILDLYAHKPQILAYLLKSAVTLFHKDPSVLVEDAEVYNVADLESAVSSFSDSVLSSKKVIAYTASEKTLVVVPTAPTLRFSPDATYFLVGCLGGLGRSLTSWMTENGARRFAFLGQRGIHCQVIRGDVASKEDVERAVASIPKEHPIRGVVQAAMVLRDGLFHSMTYNNWTTCTRPKVNGTLNLHEVLADTPLDFFVTTSSTSGTLGTPGQGDYSAANSFLDSMARYRVNHGKKACSIVLPMVLGVGYVAEHPEVEEALRRKGIYGIDETHLLKSFATSMLVQSSENPVDHVVVGLDPVKLQKSINSADTTDGFWLEDTRFKTLLESMKSADAAGSPEASRTILTTIRTAASAAEAVQITSDYFTQKLSRLLILDLYIFEPHTKAIADYGLDSMIGAELRNWIFKELGLDIPFQRLLGPELTIWKFAIEVCANQGQVLEGSA
;
A
#
# COMPACT_ATOMS: atom_id res chain seq x y z
N MET A 1 21.82 15.18 22.93
CA MET A 1 22.53 16.24 22.18
C MET A 1 23.95 15.84 21.81
N THR A 2 24.82 15.54 22.79
CA THR A 2 26.26 15.27 22.61
C THR A 2 26.58 14.26 21.50
N ASN A 3 25.86 13.14 21.43
CA ASN A 3 26.07 12.13 20.39
C ASN A 3 25.86 12.67 18.97
N GLY A 4 24.89 13.56 18.76
CA GLY A 4 24.65 14.19 17.45
C GLY A 4 25.77 15.14 17.05
N LEU A 5 26.20 15.98 17.99
CA LEU A 5 27.34 16.88 17.79
C LEU A 5 28.61 16.08 17.46
N ALA A 6 28.92 15.07 18.28
CA ALA A 6 30.10 14.23 18.11
C ALA A 6 30.11 13.54 16.73
N ARG A 7 28.94 13.13 16.20
CA ARG A 7 28.86 12.57 14.83
C ARG A 7 29.25 13.61 13.77
N SER A 8 28.68 14.81 13.82
CA SER A 8 29.02 15.89 12.88
C SER A 8 30.50 16.25 12.94
N VAL A 9 31.04 16.45 14.16
CA VAL A 9 32.44 16.87 14.35
C VAL A 9 33.42 15.79 13.88
N THR A 10 33.15 14.51 14.15
CA THR A 10 33.99 13.42 13.63
C THR A 10 33.94 13.34 12.10
N SER A 11 32.81 13.69 11.48
CA SER A 11 32.71 13.77 10.02
C SER A 11 33.33 15.04 9.43
N GLU A 12 33.45 16.12 10.21
CA GLU A 12 34.14 17.36 9.84
C GLU A 12 35.66 17.30 10.01
N GLU A 13 36.17 16.48 10.93
CA GLU A 13 37.60 16.32 11.17
C GLU A 13 37.93 14.83 11.32
N ALA A 14 38.28 14.18 10.20
CA ALA A 14 38.57 12.74 10.20
C ALA A 14 39.80 12.36 11.04
N SER A 15 40.74 13.30 11.25
CA SER A 15 41.90 13.11 12.12
C SER A 15 41.52 13.05 13.62
N LEU A 16 40.34 13.56 13.98
CA LEU A 16 39.85 13.59 15.34
C LEU A 16 39.46 12.19 15.80
N ALA A 17 40.32 11.57 16.60
CA ALA A 17 40.01 10.33 17.31
C ALA A 17 39.04 10.60 18.48
N LEU A 18 37.79 10.96 18.18
CA LEU A 18 36.75 11.21 19.19
C LEU A 18 35.99 9.91 19.50
N THR A 19 36.05 9.48 20.77
CA THR A 19 35.25 8.36 21.28
C THR A 19 34.29 8.85 22.34
N THR A 20 33.03 8.43 22.27
CA THR A 20 31.98 8.77 23.23
C THR A 20 31.60 7.56 24.06
N LEU A 21 31.41 7.77 25.36
CA LEU A 21 30.96 6.77 26.32
C LEU A 21 29.84 7.38 27.17
N ASP A 22 28.62 6.92 26.91
CA ASP A 22 27.42 7.28 27.66
C ASP A 22 27.25 6.31 28.83
N PHE A 23 26.87 6.79 30.01
CA PHE A 23 26.74 5.94 31.19
C PHE A 23 25.75 6.52 32.20
N ASP A 24 25.24 5.62 33.03
CA ASP A 24 24.36 5.94 34.15
C ASP A 24 24.97 5.43 35.47
N LEU A 25 25.03 6.33 36.45
CA LEU A 25 25.56 6.05 37.80
C LEU A 25 24.56 5.32 38.69
N GLU A 26 23.27 5.29 38.34
CA GLU A 26 22.26 4.52 39.06
C GLU A 26 22.43 3.01 38.80
N THR A 27 22.85 2.64 37.59
CA THR A 27 22.99 1.24 37.17
C THR A 27 24.43 0.73 37.14
N THR A 28 25.44 1.60 37.21
CA THR A 28 26.85 1.20 37.10
C THR A 28 27.73 1.90 38.14
N SER A 29 28.55 1.13 38.87
CA SER A 29 29.42 1.69 39.90
C SER A 29 30.62 2.43 39.31
N VAL A 30 31.15 3.40 40.06
CA VAL A 30 32.33 4.19 39.65
C VAL A 30 33.54 3.31 39.36
N SER A 31 33.76 2.23 40.12
CA SER A 31 34.89 1.31 39.90
C SER A 31 34.75 0.52 38.60
N GLN A 32 33.53 0.09 38.26
CA GLN A 32 33.25 -0.55 36.98
C GLN A 32 33.46 0.43 35.82
N LEU A 33 32.95 1.66 35.95
CA LEU A 33 33.14 2.71 34.94
C LEU A 33 34.61 3.04 34.72
N ALA A 34 35.40 3.21 35.78
CA ALA A 34 36.84 3.45 35.68
C ALA A 34 37.55 2.31 34.90
N SER A 35 37.16 1.05 35.17
CA SER A 35 37.68 -0.11 34.41
C SER A 35 37.29 -0.06 32.93
N ILE A 36 36.04 0.25 32.63
CA ILE A 36 35.53 0.34 31.25
C ILE A 36 36.23 1.48 30.50
N VAL A 37 36.30 2.68 31.09
CA VAL A 37 36.98 3.85 30.51
C VAL A 37 38.43 3.52 30.18
N THR A 38 39.15 2.89 31.12
CA THR A 38 40.55 2.48 30.92
C THR A 38 40.69 1.49 29.76
N LYS A 39 39.81 0.48 29.69
CA LYS A 39 39.79 -0.51 28.60
C LYS A 39 39.48 0.14 27.25
N THR A 40 38.55 1.08 27.21
CA THR A 40 38.16 1.81 26.00
C THR A 40 39.31 2.70 25.50
N ALA A 41 39.94 3.46 26.40
CA ALA A 41 41.12 4.28 26.07
C ALA A 41 42.30 3.43 25.55
N ALA A 42 42.57 2.28 26.18
CA ALA A 42 43.62 1.35 25.75
C ALA A 42 43.33 0.67 24.40
N ARG A 43 42.06 0.56 24.00
CA ARG A 43 41.67 0.09 22.66
C ARG A 43 41.88 1.18 21.62
N GLN A 44 41.47 2.41 21.94
CA GLN A 44 41.64 3.56 21.06
C GLN A 44 43.12 3.83 20.73
N SER A 45 44.03 3.59 21.68
CA SER A 45 45.46 3.81 21.48
C SER A 45 46.14 2.80 20.54
N LYS A 46 45.50 1.68 20.18
CA LYS A 46 46.11 0.57 19.43
C LYS A 46 46.05 0.69 17.89
N LYS A 47 45.52 1.79 17.32
CA LYS A 47 45.45 2.08 15.86
C LYS A 47 45.27 0.84 14.95
N ASN A 48 44.26 0.01 15.24
CA ASN A 48 43.87 -1.10 14.35
C ASN A 48 42.69 -0.70 13.45
N ASP A 49 42.56 -1.39 12.31
CA ASP A 49 41.82 -0.97 11.11
C ASP A 49 40.29 -0.79 11.20
N ILE A 50 39.59 -1.16 12.28
CA ILE A 50 38.22 -0.68 12.55
C ILE A 50 38.00 -0.77 14.08
N TYR A 51 37.66 0.33 14.74
CA TYR A 51 37.25 0.33 16.16
C TYR A 51 35.95 1.12 16.38
N GLU A 52 35.17 0.69 17.37
CA GLU A 52 33.93 1.39 17.75
C GLU A 52 34.27 2.71 18.45
N THR A 53 33.61 3.79 18.05
CA THR A 53 33.82 5.14 18.63
C THR A 53 32.69 5.56 19.55
N ARG A 54 31.69 4.69 19.77
CA ARG A 54 30.46 5.04 20.51
C ARG A 54 30.02 3.87 21.37
N TYR A 55 30.02 4.11 22.68
CA TYR A 55 29.67 3.12 23.70
C TYR A 55 28.57 3.66 24.60
N VAL A 56 27.69 2.76 25.04
CA VAL A 56 26.71 3.01 26.10
C VAL A 56 26.95 1.99 27.20
N VAL A 57 26.99 2.43 28.46
CA VAL A 57 27.18 1.57 29.62
C VAL A 57 25.91 1.57 30.46
N SER A 58 25.38 0.38 30.71
CA SER A 58 24.20 0.17 31.56
C SER A 58 24.33 -1.17 32.27
N ASN A 59 23.99 -1.22 33.55
CA ASN A 59 24.09 -2.44 34.37
C ASN A 59 25.49 -3.11 34.31
N GLY A 60 26.56 -2.32 34.23
CA GLY A 60 27.93 -2.82 34.09
C GLY A 60 28.28 -3.47 32.74
N LEU A 61 27.37 -3.46 31.77
CA LEU A 61 27.56 -3.98 30.42
C LEU A 61 27.85 -2.84 29.43
N VAL A 62 28.67 -3.12 28.41
CA VAL A 62 29.04 -2.17 27.36
C VAL A 62 28.29 -2.52 26.07
N TYR A 63 27.48 -1.59 25.58
CA TYR A 63 26.67 -1.69 24.38
C TYR A 63 27.25 -0.83 23.26
N VAL A 64 26.98 -1.26 22.03
CA VAL A 64 27.29 -0.52 20.79
C VAL A 64 26.01 -0.33 20.00
N SER A 65 25.91 0.78 19.27
CA SER A 65 24.73 1.08 18.45
C SER A 65 24.85 0.46 17.06
N ARG A 66 23.71 -0.02 16.52
CA ARG A 66 23.57 -0.47 15.13
C ARG A 66 22.26 0.04 14.57
N LEU A 67 22.27 0.40 13.29
CA LEU A 67 21.05 0.63 12.54
C LEU A 67 20.46 -0.71 12.12
N VAL A 68 19.19 -0.95 12.44
CA VAL A 68 18.49 -2.19 12.12
C VAL A 68 17.13 -1.90 11.50
N ALA A 69 16.68 -2.77 10.59
CA ALA A 69 15.35 -2.66 10.01
C ALA A 69 14.28 -3.00 11.05
N ASN A 70 13.33 -2.08 11.27
CA ASN A 70 12.20 -2.33 12.16
C ASN A 70 11.09 -3.09 11.43
N ARG A 71 11.15 -4.43 11.50
CA ARG A 71 10.16 -5.31 10.84
C ARG A 71 8.73 -5.14 11.40
N GLY A 72 8.58 -4.76 12.67
CA GLY A 72 7.27 -4.53 13.29
C GLY A 72 6.56 -3.28 12.75
N ALA A 73 7.31 -2.20 12.50
CA ALA A 73 6.78 -1.01 11.84
C ALA A 73 6.50 -1.24 10.34
N SER A 74 7.28 -2.12 9.69
CA SER A 74 7.14 -2.44 8.26
C SER A 74 5.84 -3.18 7.90
N ILE A 75 5.19 -3.86 8.84
CA ILE A 75 3.90 -4.54 8.62
C ILE A 75 2.82 -3.53 8.18
N ASN A 76 2.95 -2.26 8.57
CA ASN A 76 2.05 -1.18 8.20
C ASN A 76 2.38 -0.53 6.84
N THR A 77 3.46 -0.93 6.16
CA THR A 77 3.95 -0.22 4.95
C THR A 77 4.46 -1.09 3.81
N VAL A 78 4.76 -2.37 4.03
CA VAL A 78 5.26 -3.30 3.00
C VAL A 78 4.11 -4.20 2.54
N LYS A 79 4.06 -4.54 1.24
CA LYS A 79 3.13 -5.53 0.66
C LYS A 79 3.04 -6.74 1.59
N SER A 80 1.94 -6.84 2.33
CA SER A 80 1.76 -7.89 3.31
C SER A 80 1.66 -9.23 2.58
N THR A 81 2.47 -10.19 3.00
CA THR A 81 2.35 -11.56 2.47
C THR A 81 0.97 -12.10 2.84
N PRO A 82 0.27 -12.77 1.91
CA PRO A 82 -1.00 -13.40 2.23
C PRO A 82 -0.84 -14.41 3.36
N VAL A 83 -1.74 -14.38 4.34
CA VAL A 83 -1.72 -15.23 5.53
C VAL A 83 -3.01 -16.08 5.56
N PRO A 84 -2.89 -17.41 5.73
CA PRO A 84 -4.05 -18.25 6.00
C PRO A 84 -4.70 -17.83 7.33
N THR A 85 -5.95 -17.36 7.27
CA THR A 85 -6.69 -16.85 8.41
C THR A 85 -8.04 -17.56 8.52
N PRO A 86 -8.39 -18.19 9.66
CA PRO A 86 -9.71 -18.78 9.86
C PRO A 86 -10.82 -17.75 9.65
N PHE A 87 -11.88 -18.14 8.94
CA PHE A 87 -13.01 -17.24 8.76
C PHE A 87 -13.87 -17.20 10.02
N THR A 88 -14.15 -15.99 10.51
CA THR A 88 -15.07 -15.76 11.64
C THR A 88 -16.18 -14.82 11.22
N GLU A 89 -17.39 -15.10 11.70
CA GLU A 89 -18.56 -14.27 11.44
C GLU A 89 -18.36 -12.88 12.09
N GLY A 90 -18.49 -11.82 11.29
CA GLY A 90 -18.29 -10.45 11.74
C GLY A 90 -17.04 -9.75 11.19
N GLN A 91 -16.14 -10.48 10.52
CA GLN A 91 -15.00 -9.85 9.85
C GLN A 91 -15.45 -9.12 8.58
N TYR A 92 -15.19 -7.81 8.50
CA TYR A 92 -15.40 -7.03 7.27
C TYR A 92 -14.28 -7.32 6.26
N LEU A 93 -14.53 -8.29 5.39
CA LEU A 93 -13.61 -8.70 4.33
C LEU A 93 -14.21 -8.50 2.94
N VAL A 94 -13.36 -8.04 2.02
CA VAL A 94 -13.64 -7.95 0.58
C VAL A 94 -12.59 -8.78 -0.19
N ALA A 95 -13.07 -9.57 -1.14
CA ALA A 95 -12.23 -10.43 -1.95
C ALA A 95 -11.88 -9.80 -3.30
N ALA A 96 -10.71 -10.16 -3.79
CA ALA A 96 -10.22 -9.90 -5.12
C ALA A 96 -9.83 -11.23 -5.78
N ALA A 97 -10.31 -11.44 -7.00
CA ALA A 97 -9.95 -12.60 -7.80
C ALA A 97 -8.83 -12.27 -8.78
N GLN A 98 -7.85 -13.15 -8.90
CA GLN A 98 -6.78 -13.04 -9.88
C GLN A 98 -6.38 -14.44 -10.37
N GLN A 99 -6.68 -14.74 -11.64
CA GLN A 99 -6.30 -15.98 -12.33
C GLN A 99 -6.68 -17.26 -11.55
N GLY A 100 -7.95 -17.35 -11.12
CA GLY A 100 -8.48 -18.51 -10.40
C GLY A 100 -8.15 -18.54 -8.90
N LYS A 101 -7.40 -17.56 -8.38
CA LYS A 101 -7.10 -17.43 -6.95
C LYS A 101 -7.87 -16.29 -6.32
N ILE A 102 -8.32 -16.50 -5.09
CA ILE A 102 -9.04 -15.48 -4.32
C ILE A 102 -8.19 -15.02 -3.14
N THR A 103 -8.04 -13.70 -3.01
CA THR A 103 -7.38 -13.08 -1.86
C THR A 103 -8.33 -12.10 -1.19
N TRP A 104 -8.28 -12.06 0.14
CA TRP A 104 -9.18 -11.24 0.95
C TRP A 104 -8.41 -10.09 1.60
N THR A 105 -9.05 -8.94 1.75
CA THR A 105 -8.50 -7.76 2.45
C THR A 105 -9.57 -7.17 3.36
N ALA A 106 -9.18 -6.32 4.31
CA ALA A 106 -10.14 -5.62 5.14
C ALA A 106 -11.00 -4.67 4.30
N ASP A 107 -12.33 -4.80 4.39
CA ASP A 107 -13.25 -3.87 3.73
C ASP A 107 -13.33 -2.57 4.53
N LYS A 108 -12.73 -1.51 3.98
CA LYS A 108 -12.65 -0.19 4.63
C LYS A 108 -14.01 0.49 4.78
N ARG A 109 -15.04 -0.01 4.12
CA ARG A 109 -16.40 0.55 4.18
C ARG A 109 -17.10 0.31 5.50
N GLU A 110 -16.56 -0.52 6.39
CA GLU A 110 -17.14 -0.83 7.71
C GLU A 110 -17.65 0.42 8.46
N HIS A 111 -16.94 1.54 8.38
CA HIS A 111 -17.28 2.78 9.09
C HIS A 111 -17.88 3.87 8.20
N ASP A 112 -18.00 3.61 6.90
CA ASP A 112 -18.57 4.56 5.96
C ASP A 112 -20.10 4.60 6.11
N PRO A 113 -20.74 5.78 6.05
CA PRO A 113 -22.19 5.89 6.06
C PRO A 113 -22.81 5.24 4.80
N LEU A 114 -24.09 4.86 4.90
CA LEU A 114 -24.88 4.37 3.77
C LEU A 114 -25.49 5.53 2.97
N ASN A 115 -25.72 5.30 1.68
CA ASN A 115 -26.49 6.21 0.84
C ASN A 115 -27.99 6.14 1.19
N ALA A 116 -28.77 7.10 0.68
CA ALA A 116 -30.23 7.06 0.79
C ALA A 116 -30.80 5.84 0.06
N GLY A 117 -31.74 5.13 0.70
CA GLY A 117 -32.38 3.93 0.15
C GLY A 117 -31.52 2.66 0.20
N GLU A 118 -30.30 2.73 0.72
CA GLU A 118 -29.36 1.60 0.77
C GLU A 118 -29.45 0.87 2.12
N ILE A 119 -29.14 -0.42 2.11
CA ILE A 119 -28.99 -1.27 3.31
C ILE A 119 -27.64 -2.00 3.27
N GLU A 120 -27.11 -2.35 4.44
CA GLU A 120 -25.95 -3.24 4.57
C GLU A 120 -26.42 -4.60 5.09
N VAL A 121 -26.03 -5.68 4.42
CA VAL A 121 -26.41 -7.05 4.75
C VAL A 121 -25.15 -7.83 5.12
N LYS A 122 -25.14 -8.45 6.29
CA LYS A 122 -24.17 -9.48 6.67
C LYS A 122 -24.61 -10.79 6.00
N LEU A 123 -23.80 -11.29 5.08
CA LEU A 123 -24.18 -12.46 4.28
C LEU A 123 -24.27 -13.72 5.16
N SER A 124 -25.33 -14.49 4.96
CA SER A 124 -25.44 -15.89 5.38
C SER A 124 -25.12 -16.80 4.19
N TYR A 125 -25.66 -16.46 3.02
CA TYR A 125 -25.48 -17.19 1.78
C TYR A 125 -25.32 -16.23 0.60
N GLY A 126 -24.42 -16.56 -0.33
CA GLY A 126 -24.33 -15.92 -1.65
C GLY A 126 -24.44 -16.97 -2.74
N GLY A 127 -25.16 -16.70 -3.82
CA GLY A 127 -25.25 -17.67 -4.91
C GLY A 127 -24.05 -17.60 -5.85
N LEU A 128 -23.63 -18.76 -6.36
CA LEU A 128 -22.56 -18.88 -7.35
C LEU A 128 -23.17 -19.11 -8.73
N ASN A 129 -22.87 -18.21 -9.66
CA ASN A 129 -23.37 -18.21 -11.04
C ASN A 129 -22.23 -18.34 -12.04
N LYS A 130 -22.59 -18.62 -13.31
CA LYS A 130 -21.61 -18.78 -14.39
C LYS A 130 -20.76 -17.52 -14.55
N GLU A 131 -21.38 -16.35 -14.45
CA GLU A 131 -20.74 -15.04 -14.50
C GLU A 131 -19.61 -14.95 -13.46
N ASP A 132 -19.85 -15.41 -12.24
CA ASP A 132 -18.89 -15.37 -11.14
C ASP A 132 -17.67 -16.24 -11.43
N THR A 133 -17.88 -17.44 -11.99
CA THR A 133 -16.78 -18.34 -12.37
C THR A 133 -15.89 -17.73 -13.45
N VAL A 134 -16.46 -16.98 -14.39
CA VAL A 134 -15.71 -16.32 -15.46
C VAL A 134 -14.85 -15.19 -14.90
N VAL A 135 -15.39 -14.42 -13.94
CA VAL A 135 -14.63 -13.38 -13.22
C VAL A 135 -13.50 -14.00 -12.40
N ILE A 136 -13.79 -15.05 -11.62
CA ILE A 136 -12.80 -15.69 -10.75
C ILE A 136 -11.64 -16.27 -11.57
N ASN A 137 -11.93 -16.89 -12.70
CA ASN A 137 -10.92 -17.44 -13.61
C ASN A 137 -10.14 -16.36 -14.39
N GLY A 138 -10.52 -15.08 -14.30
CA GLY A 138 -9.85 -13.96 -14.97
C GLY A 138 -10.21 -13.81 -16.46
N ASN A 139 -11.31 -14.42 -16.90
CA ASN A 139 -11.81 -14.31 -18.27
C ASN A 139 -12.72 -13.07 -18.46
N ASP A 140 -13.06 -12.38 -17.38
CA ASP A 140 -13.75 -11.10 -17.37
C ASP A 140 -13.30 -10.26 -16.17
N TYR A 141 -13.44 -8.93 -16.25
CA TYR A 141 -12.84 -7.97 -15.30
C TYR A 141 -13.83 -6.99 -14.62
N PRO A 142 -15.12 -7.32 -14.37
CA PRO A 142 -15.92 -6.47 -13.51
C PRO A 142 -15.34 -6.47 -12.08
N THR A 143 -15.50 -5.34 -11.39
CA THR A 143 -15.09 -5.19 -9.99
C THR A 143 -16.08 -5.82 -9.00
N THR A 144 -17.18 -6.38 -9.49
CA THR A 144 -18.31 -6.95 -8.74
C THR A 144 -18.63 -8.35 -9.28
N PHE A 145 -18.93 -9.29 -8.39
CA PHE A 145 -19.40 -10.66 -8.69
C PHE A 145 -20.05 -11.27 -7.44
N SER A 146 -20.86 -12.33 -7.62
CA SER A 146 -21.88 -12.86 -6.71
C SER A 146 -23.01 -11.85 -6.49
N TYR A 147 -24.02 -11.95 -7.35
CA TYR A 147 -25.10 -10.97 -7.47
C TYR A 147 -26.39 -11.32 -6.74
N GLU A 148 -26.48 -12.51 -6.17
CA GLU A 148 -27.63 -12.95 -5.35
C GLU A 148 -27.16 -13.25 -3.94
N ILE A 149 -27.90 -12.76 -2.96
CA ILE A 149 -27.54 -12.84 -1.55
C ILE A 149 -28.72 -13.19 -0.67
N SER A 150 -28.40 -13.72 0.50
CA SER A 150 -29.28 -13.80 1.65
C SER A 150 -28.49 -13.55 2.92
N GLY A 151 -29.07 -12.88 3.90
CA GLY A 151 -28.39 -12.53 5.14
C GLY A 151 -29.18 -11.60 6.05
N THR A 152 -28.51 -11.10 7.09
CA THR A 152 -29.13 -10.24 8.10
C THR A 152 -28.75 -8.78 7.87
N ILE A 153 -29.73 -7.86 7.93
CA ILE A 153 -29.48 -6.42 7.83
C ILE A 153 -28.72 -5.94 9.07
N THR A 154 -27.59 -5.25 8.86
CA THR A 154 -26.78 -4.64 9.94
C THR A 154 -26.89 -3.12 9.99
N LYS A 155 -27.19 -2.46 8.86
CA LYS A 155 -27.39 -1.01 8.78
C LYS A 155 -28.49 -0.68 7.77
N VAL A 156 -29.19 0.41 8.04
CA VAL A 156 -30.27 0.93 7.20
C VAL A 156 -30.00 2.40 6.88
N GLY A 157 -29.95 2.75 5.60
CA GLY A 157 -29.77 4.10 5.10
C GLY A 157 -31.03 4.95 5.23
N CYS A 158 -30.89 6.27 5.07
CA CYS A 158 -32.03 7.18 5.17
C CYS A 158 -33.06 6.91 4.06
N GLY A 159 -34.36 7.03 4.39
CA GLY A 159 -35.46 6.82 3.44
C GLY A 159 -35.98 5.39 3.32
N VAL A 160 -35.34 4.41 3.93
CA VAL A 160 -35.85 3.03 4.03
C VAL A 160 -36.80 2.92 5.23
N THR A 161 -38.05 2.53 4.99
CA THR A 161 -39.10 2.42 6.03
C THR A 161 -39.54 1.00 6.34
N ASP A 162 -39.45 0.10 5.35
CA ASP A 162 -40.11 -1.21 5.39
C ASP A 162 -39.17 -2.33 5.88
N LEU A 163 -37.89 -2.02 6.07
CA LEU A 163 -36.83 -2.91 6.54
C LEU A 163 -36.11 -2.31 7.74
N LYS A 164 -35.69 -3.15 8.68
CA LYS A 164 -34.95 -2.74 9.88
C LYS A 164 -33.73 -3.64 10.12
N VAL A 165 -32.82 -3.17 10.96
CA VAL A 165 -31.71 -3.98 11.48
C VAL A 165 -32.25 -5.27 12.09
N ASP A 166 -31.50 -6.35 11.92
CA ASP A 166 -31.82 -7.74 12.31
C ASP A 166 -32.89 -8.45 11.46
N ASP A 167 -33.53 -7.78 10.49
CA ASP A 167 -34.35 -8.49 9.51
C ASP A 167 -33.46 -9.38 8.61
N VAL A 168 -33.93 -10.59 8.33
CA VAL A 168 -33.31 -11.50 7.35
C VAL A 168 -33.91 -11.20 5.99
N VAL A 169 -33.06 -11.09 4.97
CA VAL A 169 -33.45 -10.73 3.61
C VAL A 169 -32.82 -11.64 2.57
N VAL A 170 -33.49 -11.78 1.43
CA VAL A 170 -33.00 -12.44 0.21
C VAL A 170 -33.18 -11.52 -0.99
N GLY A 171 -32.24 -11.50 -1.92
CA GLY A 171 -32.38 -10.69 -3.13
C GLY A 171 -31.09 -10.53 -3.91
N PHE A 172 -30.95 -9.36 -4.55
CA PHE A 172 -29.80 -9.03 -5.37
C PHE A 172 -28.88 -8.02 -4.71
N ALA A 173 -27.58 -8.19 -4.91
CA ALA A 173 -26.57 -7.20 -4.54
C ALA A 173 -25.50 -7.09 -5.62
N PHE A 174 -25.43 -5.94 -6.28
CA PHE A 174 -24.45 -5.66 -7.32
C PHE A 174 -23.24 -4.90 -6.72
N ASP A 175 -22.70 -5.46 -5.63
CA ASP A 175 -21.59 -4.91 -4.86
C ASP A 175 -20.29 -5.72 -5.07
N LYS A 176 -19.20 -5.30 -4.45
CA LYS A 176 -17.96 -6.08 -4.37
C LYS A 176 -18.24 -7.43 -3.71
N PHE A 177 -17.49 -8.45 -4.13
CA PHE A 177 -17.55 -9.76 -3.49
C PHE A 177 -17.00 -9.67 -2.07
N ALA A 178 -17.89 -9.69 -1.08
CA ALA A 178 -17.57 -9.35 0.30
C ALA A 178 -18.43 -10.14 1.29
N THR A 179 -18.01 -10.12 2.56
CA THR A 179 -18.73 -10.72 3.70
C THR A 179 -19.90 -9.85 4.18
N PHE A 180 -19.83 -8.56 3.89
CA PHE A 180 -20.90 -7.59 4.04
C PHE A 180 -21.08 -6.89 2.70
N GLN A 181 -22.30 -6.94 2.16
CA GLN A 181 -22.62 -6.27 0.90
C GLN A 181 -23.69 -5.21 1.12
N ARG A 182 -23.61 -4.16 0.29
CA ARG A 182 -24.59 -3.08 0.28
C ARG A 182 -25.45 -3.15 -0.96
N THR A 183 -26.75 -2.91 -0.80
CA THR A 183 -27.71 -2.95 -1.91
C THR A 183 -28.89 -2.02 -1.65
N SER A 184 -29.66 -1.72 -2.69
CA SER A 184 -30.92 -0.99 -2.56
C SER A 184 -31.94 -1.83 -1.77
N ALA A 185 -32.68 -1.20 -0.87
CA ALA A 185 -33.80 -1.82 -0.17
C ALA A 185 -34.86 -2.41 -1.13
N ASP A 186 -34.99 -1.86 -2.34
CA ASP A 186 -35.94 -2.33 -3.35
C ASP A 186 -35.53 -3.66 -4.00
N LEU A 187 -34.25 -4.04 -3.90
CA LEU A 187 -33.70 -5.24 -4.53
C LEU A 187 -33.65 -6.45 -3.59
N VAL A 188 -34.29 -6.36 -2.43
CA VAL A 188 -34.39 -7.45 -1.47
C VAL A 188 -35.82 -7.65 -0.99
N LEU A 189 -36.10 -8.86 -0.49
CA LEU A 189 -37.33 -9.21 0.19
C LEU A 189 -37.00 -9.73 1.57
N LYS A 190 -37.84 -9.38 2.54
CA LYS A 190 -37.77 -9.94 3.88
C LYS A 190 -38.13 -11.42 3.86
N VAL A 191 -37.35 -12.22 4.57
CA VAL A 191 -37.57 -13.65 4.79
C VAL A 191 -38.38 -13.82 6.07
N GLU A 192 -39.44 -14.63 6.00
CA GLU A 192 -40.32 -14.92 7.13
C GLU A 192 -39.71 -15.96 8.09
N LYS A 193 -40.20 -16.00 9.33
CA LYS A 193 -39.54 -16.64 10.48
C LYS A 193 -39.32 -18.17 10.35
N ASP A 194 -39.98 -18.85 9.42
CA ASP A 194 -39.92 -20.30 9.25
C ASP A 194 -39.50 -20.73 7.83
N GLU A 195 -39.05 -19.78 7.00
CA GLU A 195 -38.62 -20.07 5.64
C GLU A 195 -37.20 -20.62 5.58
N ASP A 196 -36.97 -21.56 4.66
CA ASP A 196 -35.63 -22.09 4.40
C ASP A 196 -34.81 -21.06 3.61
N VAL A 197 -33.96 -20.34 4.34
CA VAL A 197 -33.07 -19.29 3.83
C VAL A 197 -32.15 -19.82 2.72
N THR A 198 -31.71 -21.08 2.81
CA THR A 198 -30.81 -21.68 1.81
C THR A 198 -31.54 -21.87 0.48
N LYS A 199 -32.79 -22.36 0.54
CA LYS A 199 -33.65 -22.51 -0.65
C LYS A 199 -33.93 -21.16 -1.27
N LEU A 200 -34.33 -20.19 -0.46
CA LEU A 200 -34.60 -18.84 -0.95
C LEU A 200 -33.37 -18.20 -1.59
N ALA A 201 -32.16 -18.39 -1.03
CA ALA A 201 -30.92 -17.87 -1.59
C ALA A 201 -30.55 -18.46 -2.97
N SER A 202 -31.15 -19.60 -3.36
CA SER A 202 -30.88 -20.27 -4.64
C SER A 202 -31.78 -19.80 -5.80
N LEU A 203 -32.81 -19.00 -5.50
CA LEU A 203 -33.86 -18.59 -6.43
C LEU A 203 -33.56 -17.35 -7.29
N PRO A 204 -33.06 -16.22 -6.72
CA PRO A 204 -33.17 -14.90 -7.36
C PRO A 204 -32.61 -14.87 -8.78
N TRP A 205 -31.39 -15.36 -8.99
CA TRP A 205 -30.71 -15.21 -10.27
C TRP A 205 -31.32 -16.07 -11.38
N SER A 206 -31.60 -17.33 -11.10
CA SER A 206 -32.06 -18.31 -12.08
C SER A 206 -33.52 -18.07 -12.48
N PHE A 207 -34.40 -17.85 -11.49
CA PHE A 207 -35.82 -17.62 -11.74
C PHE A 207 -36.10 -16.23 -12.31
N ALA A 208 -35.39 -15.17 -11.89
CA ALA A 208 -35.60 -13.85 -12.48
C ALA A 208 -35.31 -13.84 -13.98
N GLN A 209 -34.23 -14.51 -14.42
CA GLN A 209 -33.92 -14.65 -15.84
C GLN A 209 -34.97 -15.49 -16.58
N ALA A 210 -35.34 -16.66 -16.04
CA ALA A 210 -36.36 -17.50 -16.64
C ALA A 210 -37.72 -16.78 -16.80
N ILE A 211 -38.18 -16.09 -15.75
CA ILE A 211 -39.44 -15.31 -15.75
C ILE A 211 -39.33 -14.14 -16.73
N TYR A 212 -38.23 -13.39 -16.72
CA TYR A 212 -38.08 -12.28 -17.65
C TYR A 212 -38.08 -12.75 -19.11
N GLY A 213 -37.35 -13.83 -19.41
CA GLY A 213 -37.29 -14.41 -20.75
C GLY A 213 -38.64 -14.95 -21.23
N LEU A 214 -39.29 -15.81 -20.44
CA LEU A 214 -40.49 -16.52 -20.86
C LEU A 214 -41.77 -15.72 -20.66
N GLU A 215 -41.95 -15.09 -19.50
CA GLU A 215 -43.18 -14.37 -19.16
C GLU A 215 -43.16 -12.93 -19.70
N THR A 216 -42.06 -12.19 -19.50
CA THR A 216 -42.02 -10.75 -19.81
C THR A 216 -41.72 -10.48 -21.29
N LEU A 217 -40.67 -11.11 -21.83
CA LEU A 217 -40.22 -10.90 -23.20
C LEU A 217 -40.97 -11.75 -24.21
N ALA A 218 -40.93 -13.08 -24.04
CA ALA A 218 -41.62 -13.99 -24.95
C ALA A 218 -43.14 -13.96 -24.76
N ARG A 219 -43.65 -13.64 -23.56
CA ARG A 219 -45.09 -13.69 -23.24
C ARG A 219 -45.68 -15.04 -23.59
N VAL A 220 -45.08 -16.10 -23.06
CA VAL A 220 -45.52 -17.48 -23.30
C VAL A 220 -46.98 -17.65 -22.89
N GLU A 221 -47.77 -18.23 -23.78
CA GLU A 221 -49.19 -18.53 -23.56
C GLU A 221 -49.40 -20.03 -23.23
N PRO A 222 -50.49 -20.37 -22.52
CA PRO A 222 -50.84 -21.76 -22.26
C PRO A 222 -50.93 -22.61 -23.54
N GLY A 223 -50.28 -23.77 -23.52
CA GLY A 223 -50.24 -24.71 -24.64
C GLY A 223 -49.15 -24.46 -25.68
N GLU A 224 -48.42 -23.35 -25.62
CA GLU A 224 -47.27 -23.10 -26.50
C GLU A 224 -46.11 -24.06 -26.22
N THR A 225 -45.29 -24.30 -27.24
CA THR A 225 -44.10 -25.15 -27.16
C THR A 225 -42.85 -24.31 -26.88
N VAL A 226 -42.09 -24.67 -25.82
CA VAL A 226 -40.89 -23.94 -25.39
C VAL A 226 -39.67 -24.85 -25.48
N LEU A 227 -38.74 -24.58 -26.37
CA LEU A 227 -37.49 -25.33 -26.49
C LEU A 227 -36.36 -24.65 -25.69
N ILE A 228 -35.81 -25.35 -24.70
CA ILE A 228 -34.68 -24.90 -23.88
C ILE A 228 -33.41 -25.59 -24.39
N LEU A 229 -32.42 -24.80 -24.80
CA LEU A 229 -31.16 -25.35 -25.34
C LEU A 229 -30.21 -25.82 -24.23
N SER A 230 -29.22 -26.64 -24.61
CA SER A 230 -28.21 -27.15 -23.68
C SER A 230 -27.28 -26.03 -23.17
N ASN A 231 -26.54 -26.32 -22.09
CA ASN A 231 -25.63 -25.40 -21.41
C ASN A 231 -26.28 -24.09 -20.91
N THR A 232 -27.56 -24.18 -20.51
CA THR A 232 -28.33 -23.07 -19.90
C THR A 232 -28.34 -23.12 -18.37
N GLY A 233 -27.69 -24.13 -17.76
CA GLY A 233 -27.48 -24.26 -16.32
C GLY A 233 -28.75 -24.15 -15.48
N ALA A 234 -28.62 -23.53 -14.30
CA ALA A 234 -29.73 -23.30 -13.38
C ALA A 234 -30.86 -22.43 -13.98
N VAL A 235 -30.55 -21.54 -14.92
CA VAL A 235 -31.57 -20.73 -15.62
C VAL A 235 -32.43 -21.64 -16.51
N GLY A 236 -31.82 -22.60 -17.22
CA GLY A 236 -32.55 -23.62 -17.99
C GLY A 236 -33.45 -24.49 -17.13
N ALA A 237 -32.95 -24.91 -15.95
CA ALA A 237 -33.75 -25.65 -14.97
C ALA A 237 -34.98 -24.83 -14.49
N ALA A 238 -34.76 -23.56 -14.16
CA ALA A 238 -35.83 -22.64 -13.76
C ALA A 238 -36.81 -22.39 -14.91
N ALA A 239 -36.32 -22.22 -16.15
CA ALA A 239 -37.15 -22.01 -17.33
C ALA A 239 -38.08 -23.18 -17.63
N LEU A 240 -37.64 -24.42 -17.38
CA LEU A 240 -38.49 -25.61 -17.50
C LEU A 240 -39.69 -25.52 -16.54
N LYS A 241 -39.43 -25.15 -15.28
CA LYS A 241 -40.47 -24.99 -14.24
C LYS A 241 -41.37 -23.80 -14.48
N VAL A 242 -40.83 -22.67 -14.93
CA VAL A 242 -41.61 -21.49 -15.33
C VAL A 242 -42.51 -21.82 -16.52
N ALA A 243 -42.02 -22.53 -17.54
CA ALA A 243 -42.85 -22.96 -18.67
C ALA A 243 -44.01 -23.87 -18.22
N GLN A 244 -43.76 -24.82 -17.31
CA GLN A 244 -44.82 -25.65 -16.72
C GLN A 244 -45.83 -24.81 -15.92
N ALA A 245 -45.38 -23.84 -15.14
CA ALA A 245 -46.24 -22.95 -14.37
C ALA A 245 -47.13 -22.06 -15.28
N LEU A 246 -46.64 -21.70 -16.46
CA LEU A 246 -47.38 -21.00 -17.52
C LEU A 246 -48.27 -21.93 -18.36
N SER A 247 -48.36 -23.23 -17.99
CA SER A 247 -49.11 -24.25 -18.74
C SER A 247 -48.62 -24.44 -20.19
N ALA A 248 -47.37 -24.11 -20.47
CA ALA A 248 -46.71 -24.37 -21.74
C ALA A 248 -46.08 -25.78 -21.75
N LYS A 249 -45.71 -26.27 -22.93
CA LYS A 249 -45.07 -27.58 -23.13
C LYS A 249 -43.56 -27.41 -23.32
N PRO A 250 -42.73 -27.61 -22.28
CA PRO A 250 -41.29 -27.48 -22.41
C PRO A 250 -40.70 -28.67 -23.17
N PHE A 251 -39.65 -28.40 -23.95
CA PHE A 251 -38.74 -29.35 -24.54
C PHE A 251 -37.32 -28.93 -24.12
N ILE A 252 -36.43 -29.88 -23.90
CA ILE A 252 -35.06 -29.59 -23.46
C ILE A 252 -34.05 -30.35 -24.30
N VAL A 253 -32.98 -29.66 -24.69
CA VAL A 253 -31.85 -30.23 -25.42
C VAL A 253 -30.78 -30.70 -24.44
N THR A 254 -30.24 -31.90 -24.68
CA THR A 254 -29.15 -32.48 -23.90
C THR A 254 -28.18 -33.27 -24.79
N ASP A 255 -27.02 -33.65 -24.25
CA ASP A 255 -25.91 -34.18 -25.04
C ASP A 255 -25.85 -35.72 -25.06
N SER A 256 -26.54 -36.40 -24.14
CA SER A 256 -26.49 -37.87 -24.03
C SER A 256 -27.80 -38.51 -23.58
N GLU A 257 -27.96 -39.81 -23.86
CA GLU A 257 -29.13 -40.59 -23.39
C GLU A 257 -29.14 -40.77 -21.87
N ALA A 258 -27.96 -40.77 -21.25
CA ALA A 258 -27.82 -40.82 -19.81
C ALA A 258 -28.40 -39.54 -19.18
N ASP A 259 -28.05 -38.38 -19.74
CA ASP A 259 -28.59 -37.09 -19.31
C ASP A 259 -30.09 -36.99 -19.58
N ALA A 260 -30.57 -37.53 -20.71
CA ALA A 260 -32.00 -37.55 -21.01
C ALA A 260 -32.81 -38.37 -19.99
N SER A 261 -32.29 -39.54 -19.61
CA SER A 261 -32.91 -40.37 -18.57
C SER A 261 -32.91 -39.65 -17.21
N ALA A 262 -31.82 -38.96 -16.88
CA ALA A 262 -31.72 -38.15 -15.66
C ALA A 262 -32.71 -36.98 -15.66
N LEU A 263 -32.88 -36.26 -16.78
CA LEU A 263 -33.81 -35.14 -16.93
C LEU A 263 -35.27 -35.58 -16.78
N VAL A 264 -35.65 -36.70 -17.39
CA VAL A 264 -36.99 -37.30 -17.25
C VAL A 264 -37.28 -37.63 -15.79
N SER A 265 -36.34 -38.32 -15.12
CA SER A 265 -36.47 -38.70 -13.71
C SER A 265 -36.56 -37.48 -12.80
N LYS A 266 -35.69 -36.49 -13.02
CA LYS A 266 -35.52 -35.32 -12.16
C LYS A 266 -36.66 -34.31 -12.31
N PHE A 267 -37.03 -33.94 -13.54
CA PHE A 267 -38.00 -32.87 -13.80
C PHE A 267 -39.42 -33.36 -14.06
N GLY A 268 -39.64 -34.69 -14.14
CA GLY A 268 -40.95 -35.29 -14.40
C GLY A 268 -41.51 -34.97 -15.78
N ILE A 269 -40.63 -34.73 -16.77
CA ILE A 269 -41.01 -34.48 -18.17
C ILE A 269 -41.07 -35.79 -18.96
N ALA A 270 -41.87 -35.83 -20.02
CA ALA A 270 -41.95 -37.01 -20.88
C ALA A 270 -40.64 -37.19 -21.67
N ARG A 271 -40.28 -38.43 -22.00
CA ARG A 271 -39.04 -38.72 -22.76
C ARG A 271 -39.04 -38.05 -24.13
N GLU A 272 -40.20 -37.88 -24.75
CA GLU A 272 -40.39 -37.20 -26.02
C GLU A 272 -40.14 -35.69 -25.93
N GLN A 273 -40.13 -35.13 -24.71
CA GLN A 273 -39.78 -33.74 -24.44
C GLN A 273 -38.27 -33.52 -24.27
N VAL A 274 -37.45 -34.58 -24.32
CA VAL A 274 -35.99 -34.48 -24.26
C VAL A 274 -35.39 -34.79 -25.64
N VAL A 275 -34.63 -33.84 -26.17
CA VAL A 275 -34.00 -33.92 -27.48
C VAL A 275 -32.51 -34.12 -27.32
N ILE A 276 -31.95 -35.09 -28.04
CA ILE A 276 -30.51 -35.38 -28.09
C ILE A 276 -30.04 -35.18 -29.54
N PRO A 277 -29.87 -33.94 -30.00
CA PRO A 277 -29.58 -33.69 -31.39
C PRO A 277 -28.11 -33.92 -31.70
N THR A 278 -27.84 -34.53 -32.86
CA THR A 278 -26.60 -34.27 -33.61
C THR A 278 -26.89 -33.21 -34.66
N ILE A 279 -25.89 -32.44 -35.10
CA ILE A 279 -26.09 -31.41 -36.14
C ILE A 279 -26.76 -31.98 -37.40
N SER A 280 -26.49 -33.25 -37.74
CA SER A 280 -27.09 -33.94 -38.89
C SER A 280 -28.50 -34.48 -38.68
N SER A 281 -28.99 -34.58 -37.44
CA SER A 281 -30.33 -35.08 -37.09
C SER A 281 -31.31 -34.00 -36.62
N LEU A 282 -30.80 -32.85 -36.14
CA LEU A 282 -31.61 -31.76 -35.58
C LEU A 282 -32.81 -31.35 -36.45
N ALA A 283 -32.59 -31.19 -37.75
CA ALA A 283 -33.63 -30.84 -38.72
C ALA A 283 -34.78 -31.86 -38.79
N ARG A 284 -34.46 -33.14 -38.68
CA ARG A 284 -35.42 -34.25 -38.74
C ARG A 284 -36.19 -34.35 -37.43
N ASP A 285 -35.48 -34.27 -36.31
CA ASP A 285 -36.03 -34.46 -34.98
C ASP A 285 -36.98 -33.32 -34.62
N TYR A 286 -36.57 -32.07 -34.87
CA TYR A 286 -37.43 -30.91 -34.63
C TYR A 286 -38.71 -30.95 -35.48
N LYS A 287 -38.62 -31.37 -36.75
CA LYS A 287 -39.80 -31.55 -37.60
C LYS A 287 -40.72 -32.67 -37.08
N ALA A 288 -40.16 -33.78 -36.61
CA ALA A 288 -40.97 -34.87 -36.05
C ALA A 288 -41.71 -34.45 -34.77
N LEU A 289 -41.03 -33.71 -33.88
CA LEU A 289 -41.60 -33.26 -32.61
C LEU A 289 -42.67 -32.17 -32.75
N THR A 290 -42.55 -31.32 -33.78
CA THR A 290 -43.41 -30.16 -34.00
C THR A 290 -44.36 -30.33 -35.18
N ASN A 291 -44.45 -31.52 -35.77
CA ASN A 291 -45.17 -31.78 -37.03
C ASN A 291 -44.78 -30.80 -38.16
N GLY A 292 -43.51 -30.39 -38.19
CA GLY A 292 -42.95 -29.46 -39.17
C GLY A 292 -43.27 -27.98 -38.93
N ARG A 293 -44.01 -27.63 -37.87
CA ARG A 293 -44.36 -26.23 -37.55
C ARG A 293 -43.19 -25.45 -36.94
N GLY A 294 -42.31 -26.10 -36.17
CA GLY A 294 -41.33 -25.44 -35.31
C GLY A 294 -41.84 -25.18 -33.89
N PHE A 295 -40.98 -24.62 -33.04
CA PHE A 295 -41.28 -24.29 -31.64
C PHE A 295 -41.75 -22.84 -31.49
N ASP A 296 -42.76 -22.58 -30.65
CA ASP A 296 -43.31 -21.24 -30.47
C ASP A 296 -42.31 -20.31 -29.76
N VAL A 297 -41.57 -20.85 -28.79
CA VAL A 297 -40.49 -20.16 -28.10
C VAL A 297 -39.22 -21.00 -28.03
N ILE A 298 -38.07 -20.38 -28.29
CA ILE A 298 -36.75 -20.99 -28.09
C ILE A 298 -35.98 -20.16 -27.07
N LEU A 299 -35.44 -20.80 -26.03
CA LEU A 299 -34.61 -20.17 -25.00
C LEU A 299 -33.18 -20.69 -25.10
N SER A 300 -32.22 -19.79 -25.30
CA SER A 300 -30.78 -20.04 -25.30
C SER A 300 -30.07 -19.19 -24.24
N GLY A 301 -28.88 -19.62 -23.84
CA GLY A 301 -28.00 -18.84 -22.97
C GLY A 301 -26.68 -18.50 -23.65
N GLY A 302 -25.96 -17.51 -23.14
CA GLY A 302 -24.70 -17.01 -23.71
C GLY A 302 -23.53 -18.00 -23.75
N TYR A 303 -23.71 -19.20 -23.20
CA TYR A 303 -22.75 -20.32 -23.22
C TYR A 303 -23.26 -21.55 -24.00
N THR A 304 -24.45 -21.47 -24.58
CA THR A 304 -24.96 -22.49 -25.51
C THR A 304 -24.08 -22.54 -26.76
N ASP A 305 -23.93 -23.74 -27.34
CA ASP A 305 -23.17 -23.91 -28.58
C ASP A 305 -23.73 -23.01 -29.71
N PRO A 306 -22.91 -22.15 -30.34
CA PRO A 306 -23.37 -21.21 -31.36
C PRO A 306 -24.02 -21.87 -32.59
N VAL A 307 -23.59 -23.09 -32.96
CA VAL A 307 -24.15 -23.81 -34.10
C VAL A 307 -25.51 -24.35 -33.73
N LEU A 308 -25.64 -24.96 -32.55
CA LEU A 308 -26.92 -25.43 -32.01
C LEU A 308 -27.94 -24.28 -31.89
N ALA A 309 -27.52 -23.14 -31.33
CA ALA A 309 -28.39 -21.96 -31.20
C ALA A 309 -28.86 -21.45 -32.56
N ARG A 310 -27.94 -21.31 -33.53
CA ARG A 310 -28.25 -20.83 -34.88
C ARG A 310 -29.14 -21.81 -35.66
N GLU A 311 -28.87 -23.10 -35.59
CA GLU A 311 -29.71 -24.09 -36.27
C GLU A 311 -31.09 -24.16 -35.60
N SER A 312 -31.16 -24.07 -34.27
CA SER A 312 -32.45 -24.07 -33.56
C SER A 312 -33.29 -22.84 -33.90
N TRP A 313 -32.67 -21.66 -34.01
CA TRP A 313 -33.32 -20.42 -34.46
C TRP A 313 -34.13 -20.60 -35.77
N ARG A 314 -33.65 -21.41 -36.71
CA ARG A 314 -34.34 -21.69 -37.99
C ARG A 314 -35.63 -22.50 -37.85
N TYR A 315 -35.82 -23.16 -36.72
CA TYR A 315 -37.00 -23.97 -36.42
C TYR A 315 -37.92 -23.30 -35.40
N THR A 316 -37.84 -21.98 -35.27
CA THR A 316 -38.87 -21.19 -34.59
C THR A 316 -40.14 -21.19 -35.45
N ALA A 317 -41.29 -21.43 -34.83
CA ALA A 317 -42.59 -21.43 -35.51
C ALA A 317 -42.93 -20.03 -36.06
N PRO A 318 -43.79 -19.92 -37.09
CA PRO A 318 -44.30 -18.63 -37.53
C PRO A 318 -44.88 -17.82 -36.37
N LEU A 319 -44.57 -16.52 -36.31
CA LEU A 319 -44.91 -15.62 -35.20
C LEU A 319 -44.26 -15.98 -33.85
N GLY A 320 -43.33 -16.92 -33.83
CA GLY A 320 -42.61 -17.36 -32.64
C GLY A 320 -41.55 -16.37 -32.15
N ARG A 321 -40.94 -16.69 -31.01
CA ARG A 321 -39.98 -15.84 -30.30
C ARG A 321 -38.75 -16.63 -29.89
N SER A 322 -37.56 -16.17 -30.25
CA SER A 322 -36.31 -16.70 -29.68
C SER A 322 -35.78 -15.72 -28.66
N VAL A 323 -35.47 -16.22 -27.47
CA VAL A 323 -34.94 -15.45 -26.35
C VAL A 323 -33.53 -15.94 -26.03
N ASP A 324 -32.59 -15.02 -26.00
CA ASP A 324 -31.18 -15.31 -25.70
C ASP A 324 -30.69 -14.49 -24.51
N PHE A 325 -30.31 -15.16 -23.41
CA PHE A 325 -29.91 -14.51 -22.16
C PHE A 325 -28.40 -14.61 -21.91
N GLY A 326 -27.80 -13.56 -21.34
CA GLY A 326 -26.42 -13.58 -20.85
C GLY A 326 -25.49 -12.54 -21.51
N ARG A 327 -24.24 -12.48 -21.03
CA ARG A 327 -23.29 -11.39 -21.33
C ARG A 327 -22.59 -11.54 -22.70
N LYS A 328 -22.33 -10.40 -23.38
CA LYS A 328 -21.34 -10.10 -24.47
C LYS A 328 -21.08 -11.08 -25.65
N ASN A 329 -21.54 -12.33 -25.63
CA ASN A 329 -21.43 -13.28 -26.74
C ASN A 329 -22.72 -13.41 -27.54
N VAL A 330 -23.87 -13.00 -26.99
CA VAL A 330 -25.16 -12.95 -27.69
C VAL A 330 -25.09 -12.13 -28.99
N LEU A 331 -24.21 -11.13 -29.06
CA LEU A 331 -23.98 -10.30 -30.26
C LEU A 331 -22.74 -10.73 -31.09
N LYS A 332 -21.96 -11.71 -30.64
CA LYS A 332 -20.83 -12.28 -31.42
C LYS A 332 -21.24 -13.49 -32.26
N HIS A 333 -22.47 -13.99 -32.11
CA HIS A 333 -23.06 -14.92 -33.06
C HIS A 333 -23.09 -14.24 -34.44
N ALA A 334 -22.29 -14.76 -35.38
CA ALA A 334 -22.23 -14.32 -36.76
C ALA A 334 -23.63 -14.01 -37.30
N LEU A 335 -23.80 -12.87 -37.99
CA LEU A 335 -25.02 -12.39 -38.69
C LEU A 335 -26.21 -13.35 -38.55
N LEU A 336 -27.16 -13.03 -37.66
CA LEU A 336 -28.40 -13.78 -37.46
C LEU A 336 -28.99 -14.16 -38.82
N ASP A 337 -29.35 -15.43 -38.97
CA ASP A 337 -30.00 -15.90 -40.19
C ASP A 337 -31.34 -15.16 -40.35
N THR A 338 -31.55 -14.52 -41.50
CA THR A 338 -32.73 -13.70 -41.75
C THR A 338 -33.94 -14.54 -42.16
N ILE A 339 -33.76 -15.84 -42.43
CA ILE A 339 -34.84 -16.74 -42.89
C ILE A 339 -36.06 -16.71 -41.93
N PRO A 340 -35.92 -16.86 -40.60
CA PRO A 340 -37.08 -16.83 -39.70
C PRO A 340 -37.82 -15.49 -39.66
N LEU A 341 -37.13 -14.37 -39.96
CA LEU A 341 -37.75 -13.05 -39.99
C LEU A 341 -38.84 -12.93 -41.06
N HIS A 342 -38.75 -13.70 -42.16
CA HIS A 342 -39.80 -13.77 -43.17
C HIS A 342 -41.11 -14.37 -42.63
N GLN A 343 -41.06 -15.10 -41.52
CA GLN A 343 -42.22 -15.69 -40.84
C GLN A 343 -42.66 -14.86 -39.63
N SER A 344 -42.24 -13.58 -39.56
CA SER A 344 -42.54 -12.67 -38.45
C SER A 344 -42.06 -13.19 -37.09
N VAL A 345 -40.97 -13.97 -37.08
CA VAL A 345 -40.32 -14.42 -35.85
C VAL A 345 -39.55 -13.27 -35.22
N SER A 346 -39.60 -13.16 -33.90
CA SER A 346 -38.84 -12.17 -33.12
C SER A 346 -37.60 -12.79 -32.48
N TYR A 347 -36.47 -12.07 -32.50
CA TYR A 347 -35.27 -12.41 -31.73
C TYR A 347 -35.07 -11.39 -30.62
N LEU A 348 -35.02 -11.85 -29.37
CA LEU A 348 -35.01 -11.02 -28.18
C LEU A 348 -33.79 -11.40 -27.33
N SER A 349 -32.82 -10.49 -27.19
CA SER A 349 -31.69 -10.69 -26.30
C SER A 349 -31.78 -9.82 -25.06
N TYR A 350 -31.26 -10.30 -23.93
CA TYR A 350 -31.12 -9.48 -22.74
C TYR A 350 -29.95 -9.91 -21.85
N ASP A 351 -29.40 -8.93 -21.12
CA ASP A 351 -28.44 -9.12 -20.05
C ASP A 351 -29.07 -8.61 -18.74
N ILE A 352 -29.07 -9.44 -17.71
CA ILE A 352 -29.61 -9.07 -16.39
C ILE A 352 -28.81 -7.93 -15.73
N LEU A 353 -27.52 -7.78 -16.08
CA LEU A 353 -26.71 -6.65 -15.63
C LEU A 353 -27.14 -5.34 -16.29
N ASP A 354 -27.56 -5.37 -17.54
CA ASP A 354 -28.13 -4.20 -18.22
C ASP A 354 -29.50 -3.84 -17.62
N LEU A 355 -30.29 -4.84 -17.21
CA LEU A 355 -31.53 -4.59 -16.46
C LEU A 355 -31.25 -3.89 -15.14
N TYR A 356 -30.22 -4.30 -14.40
CA TYR A 356 -29.80 -3.61 -13.18
C TYR A 356 -29.39 -2.16 -13.46
N ALA A 357 -28.54 -1.94 -14.46
CA ALA A 357 -28.01 -0.61 -14.76
C ALA A 357 -29.08 0.38 -15.24
N HIS A 358 -30.11 -0.10 -15.95
CA HIS A 358 -31.07 0.77 -16.63
C HIS A 358 -32.51 0.68 -16.10
N LYS A 359 -32.90 -0.44 -15.50
CA LYS A 359 -34.29 -0.72 -15.06
C LYS A 359 -34.34 -1.58 -13.78
N PRO A 360 -33.70 -1.16 -12.67
CA PRO A 360 -33.63 -1.95 -11.44
C PRO A 360 -35.00 -2.30 -10.84
N GLN A 361 -36.04 -1.49 -11.08
CA GLN A 361 -37.41 -1.77 -10.68
C GLN A 361 -37.98 -3.06 -11.31
N ILE A 362 -37.51 -3.45 -12.51
CA ILE A 362 -37.91 -4.72 -13.12
C ILE A 362 -37.30 -5.88 -12.34
N LEU A 363 -36.04 -5.77 -11.90
CA LEU A 363 -35.40 -6.80 -11.08
C LEU A 363 -36.12 -7.00 -9.74
N ALA A 364 -36.52 -5.92 -9.08
CA ALA A 364 -37.33 -5.97 -7.87
C ALA A 364 -38.64 -6.74 -8.08
N TYR A 365 -39.33 -6.47 -9.20
CA TYR A 365 -40.53 -7.21 -9.59
C TYR A 365 -40.24 -8.70 -9.84
N LEU A 366 -39.18 -9.02 -10.59
CA LEU A 366 -38.80 -10.40 -10.92
C LEU A 366 -38.42 -11.21 -9.68
N LEU A 367 -37.71 -10.60 -8.72
CA LEU A 367 -37.42 -11.21 -7.41
C LEU A 367 -38.72 -11.59 -6.69
N LYS A 368 -39.66 -10.65 -6.61
CA LYS A 368 -40.98 -10.87 -6.01
C LYS A 368 -41.75 -11.98 -6.71
N SER A 369 -41.74 -12.01 -8.04
CA SER A 369 -42.39 -13.06 -8.83
C SER A 369 -41.75 -14.43 -8.59
N ALA A 370 -40.42 -14.52 -8.52
CA ALA A 370 -39.70 -15.76 -8.24
C ALA A 370 -40.06 -16.34 -6.87
N VAL A 371 -40.00 -15.51 -5.82
CA VAL A 371 -40.36 -15.93 -4.46
C VAL A 371 -41.85 -16.28 -4.37
N THR A 372 -42.73 -15.51 -5.02
CA THR A 372 -44.18 -15.81 -5.07
C THR A 372 -44.46 -17.16 -5.75
N LEU A 373 -43.76 -17.46 -6.85
CA LEU A 373 -43.88 -18.73 -7.54
C LEU A 373 -43.45 -19.89 -6.63
N PHE A 374 -42.33 -19.74 -5.93
CA PHE A 374 -41.86 -20.73 -4.95
C PHE A 374 -42.84 -20.93 -3.79
N HIS A 375 -43.45 -19.87 -3.25
CA HIS A 375 -44.43 -19.99 -2.17
C HIS A 375 -45.72 -20.67 -2.64
N LYS A 376 -46.11 -20.46 -3.90
CA LYS A 376 -47.27 -21.12 -4.49
C LYS A 376 -47.01 -22.61 -4.73
N ASP A 377 -45.81 -22.96 -5.18
CA ASP A 377 -45.41 -24.34 -5.44
C ASP A 377 -43.91 -24.53 -5.12
N PRO A 378 -43.57 -25.04 -3.92
CA PRO A 378 -42.18 -25.30 -3.56
C PRO A 378 -41.48 -26.32 -4.46
N SER A 379 -42.23 -27.15 -5.21
CA SER A 379 -41.68 -28.16 -6.11
C SER A 379 -41.04 -27.59 -7.39
N VAL A 380 -41.11 -26.27 -7.59
CA VAL A 380 -40.29 -25.58 -8.60
C VAL A 380 -38.81 -25.69 -8.30
N LEU A 381 -38.42 -25.90 -7.03
CA LEU A 381 -37.08 -26.35 -6.68
C LEU A 381 -37.05 -27.87 -6.64
N VAL A 382 -36.39 -28.48 -7.63
CA VAL A 382 -36.35 -29.94 -7.81
C VAL A 382 -35.39 -30.62 -6.84
N GLU A 383 -34.33 -29.92 -6.43
CA GLU A 383 -33.33 -30.40 -5.49
C GLU A 383 -32.83 -29.26 -4.61
N ASP A 384 -32.23 -29.62 -3.49
CA ASP A 384 -31.60 -28.66 -2.60
C ASP A 384 -30.28 -28.16 -3.21
N ALA A 385 -29.93 -26.91 -2.92
CA ALA A 385 -28.69 -26.31 -3.37
C ALA A 385 -27.46 -27.01 -2.76
N GLU A 386 -26.40 -27.14 -3.54
CA GLU A 386 -25.09 -27.58 -3.05
C GLU A 386 -24.42 -26.43 -2.28
N VAL A 387 -24.23 -26.63 -0.98
CA VAL A 387 -23.67 -25.61 -0.09
C VAL A 387 -22.16 -25.80 0.08
N TYR A 388 -21.39 -24.77 -0.24
CA TYR A 388 -19.95 -24.71 -0.01
C TYR A 388 -19.64 -23.62 1.01
N ASN A 389 -18.69 -23.83 1.91
CA ASN A 389 -18.22 -22.73 2.76
C ASN A 389 -17.44 -21.71 1.91
N VAL A 390 -17.46 -20.43 2.30
CA VAL A 390 -16.70 -19.35 1.64
C VAL A 390 -15.19 -19.65 1.53
N ALA A 391 -14.63 -20.42 2.48
CA ALA A 391 -13.24 -20.87 2.42
C ALA A 391 -12.97 -21.95 1.34
N ASP A 392 -14.01 -22.60 0.82
CA ASP A 392 -13.94 -23.61 -0.24
C ASP A 392 -14.39 -23.06 -1.61
N LEU A 393 -14.45 -21.74 -1.79
CA LEU A 393 -14.96 -21.12 -3.01
C LEU A 393 -14.23 -21.59 -4.27
N GLU A 394 -12.91 -21.78 -4.22
CA GLU A 394 -12.13 -22.31 -5.36
C GLU A 394 -12.58 -23.73 -5.75
N SER A 395 -12.98 -24.57 -4.78
CA SER A 395 -13.54 -25.90 -5.04
C SER A 395 -14.96 -25.82 -5.61
N ALA A 396 -15.77 -24.85 -5.18
CA ALA A 396 -17.11 -24.63 -5.73
C ALA A 396 -17.04 -24.21 -7.21
N VAL A 397 -16.07 -23.35 -7.55
CA VAL A 397 -15.80 -22.89 -8.92
C VAL A 397 -15.26 -24.01 -9.79
N SER A 398 -14.29 -24.80 -9.31
CA SER A 398 -13.68 -25.88 -10.10
C SER A 398 -14.65 -27.00 -10.46
N SER A 399 -15.65 -27.24 -9.61
CA SER A 399 -16.69 -28.23 -9.84
C SER A 399 -17.93 -27.66 -10.56
N PHE A 400 -17.92 -26.37 -10.96
CA PHE A 400 -19.09 -25.72 -11.57
C PHE A 400 -19.41 -26.33 -12.95
N SER A 401 -20.70 -26.50 -13.24
CA SER A 401 -21.19 -27.09 -14.49
C SER A 401 -22.35 -26.27 -15.06
N ASP A 402 -22.37 -26.08 -16.39
CA ASP A 402 -23.47 -25.42 -17.11
C ASP A 402 -24.61 -26.39 -17.46
N SER A 403 -24.53 -27.64 -17.02
CA SER A 403 -25.60 -28.63 -17.25
C SER A 403 -26.86 -28.27 -16.44
N VAL A 404 -28.02 -28.40 -17.07
CA VAL A 404 -29.34 -28.26 -16.41
C VAL A 404 -29.55 -29.33 -15.33
N LEU A 405 -28.78 -30.42 -15.37
CA LEU A 405 -28.78 -31.46 -14.35
C LEU A 405 -27.95 -31.09 -13.10
N SER A 406 -27.12 -30.06 -13.15
CA SER A 406 -26.30 -29.64 -12.00
C SER A 406 -27.16 -28.91 -10.96
N SER A 407 -26.93 -29.22 -9.69
CA SER A 407 -27.53 -28.47 -8.58
C SER A 407 -27.01 -27.04 -8.56
N LYS A 408 -27.89 -26.13 -8.13
CA LYS A 408 -27.52 -24.75 -7.86
C LYS A 408 -26.51 -24.71 -6.72
N LYS A 409 -25.41 -23.97 -6.90
CA LYS A 409 -24.38 -23.82 -5.88
C LYS A 409 -24.57 -22.54 -5.09
N VAL A 410 -24.44 -22.66 -3.77
CA VAL A 410 -24.57 -21.57 -2.81
C VAL A 410 -23.36 -21.57 -1.88
N ILE A 411 -22.84 -20.38 -1.60
CA ILE A 411 -21.69 -20.14 -0.75
C ILE A 411 -22.17 -19.70 0.62
N ALA A 412 -21.93 -20.51 1.64
CA ALA A 412 -22.23 -20.21 3.03
C ALA A 412 -21.11 -19.40 3.69
N TYR A 413 -21.51 -18.32 4.35
CA TYR A 413 -20.63 -17.43 5.11
C TYR A 413 -20.69 -17.79 6.60
N THR A 414 -20.40 -19.05 6.92
CA THR A 414 -20.38 -19.58 8.28
C THR A 414 -18.95 -19.74 8.79
N ALA A 415 -18.74 -19.51 10.09
CA ALA A 415 -17.43 -19.70 10.71
C ALA A 415 -16.88 -21.12 10.47
N SER A 416 -15.58 -21.22 10.18
CA SER A 416 -14.94 -22.49 9.81
C SER A 416 -13.48 -22.53 10.26
N GLU A 417 -12.97 -23.72 10.57
CA GLU A 417 -11.53 -23.94 10.78
C GLU A 417 -10.71 -23.78 9.49
N LYS A 418 -11.38 -23.85 8.34
CA LYS A 418 -10.76 -23.58 7.04
C LYS A 418 -10.39 -22.11 6.91
N THR A 419 -9.26 -21.86 6.27
CA THR A 419 -8.65 -20.54 6.21
C THR A 419 -8.91 -19.83 4.90
N LEU A 420 -9.23 -18.53 4.98
CA LEU A 420 -9.15 -17.61 3.86
C LEU A 420 -7.70 -17.12 3.68
N VAL A 421 -7.30 -16.89 2.44
CA VAL A 421 -6.03 -16.24 2.13
C VAL A 421 -6.22 -14.73 2.29
N VAL A 422 -5.92 -14.21 3.48
CA VAL A 422 -6.10 -12.79 3.83
C VAL A 422 -4.78 -12.06 3.65
N VAL A 423 -4.79 -10.95 2.91
CA VAL A 423 -3.69 -9.99 2.84
C VAL A 423 -3.93 -8.97 3.97
N PRO A 424 -3.08 -8.97 5.03
CA PRO A 424 -3.18 -7.98 6.08
C PRO A 424 -3.17 -6.58 5.47
N THR A 425 -4.19 -5.79 5.79
CA THR A 425 -4.23 -4.40 5.32
C THR A 425 -3.57 -3.54 6.38
N ALA A 426 -2.70 -2.62 5.96
CA ALA A 426 -2.13 -1.65 6.89
C ALA A 426 -3.26 -0.91 7.63
N PRO A 427 -3.18 -0.77 8.96
CA PRO A 427 -4.16 -0.02 9.73
C PRO A 427 -4.24 1.40 9.15
N THR A 428 -5.47 1.83 8.84
CA THR A 428 -5.69 3.17 8.30
C THR A 428 -5.89 4.11 9.48
N LEU A 429 -5.08 5.16 9.56
CA LEU A 429 -5.20 6.15 10.63
C LEU A 429 -6.51 6.93 10.47
N ARG A 430 -7.27 7.07 11.56
CA ARG A 430 -8.48 7.88 11.63
C ARG A 430 -8.36 8.86 12.78
N PHE A 431 -8.71 10.11 12.53
CA PHE A 431 -8.68 11.19 13.48
C PHE A 431 -10.10 11.49 13.98
N SER A 432 -10.24 11.78 15.27
CA SER A 432 -11.51 12.19 15.84
C SER A 432 -11.89 13.59 15.33
N PRO A 433 -13.11 13.80 14.82
CA PRO A 433 -13.58 15.12 14.41
C PRO A 433 -13.80 16.06 15.61
N ASP A 434 -13.91 15.52 16.82
CA ASP A 434 -14.17 16.27 18.05
C ASP A 434 -12.87 16.65 18.78
N ALA A 435 -11.70 16.21 18.32
CA ALA A 435 -10.42 16.53 18.93
C ALA A 435 -9.69 17.69 18.22
N THR A 436 -8.79 18.35 18.95
CA THR A 436 -7.87 19.35 18.41
C THR A 436 -6.46 18.77 18.22
N TYR A 437 -5.84 19.06 17.08
CA TYR A 437 -4.47 18.65 16.76
C TYR A 437 -3.52 19.86 16.80
N PHE A 438 -2.52 19.82 17.68
CA PHE A 438 -1.59 20.92 17.92
C PHE A 438 -0.34 20.78 17.05
N LEU A 439 -0.19 21.69 16.08
CA LEU A 439 0.84 21.62 15.04
C LEU A 439 1.81 22.80 15.16
N VAL A 440 3.06 22.52 15.55
CA VAL A 440 4.10 23.53 15.77
C VAL A 440 5.05 23.57 14.59
N GLY A 441 5.27 24.74 14.01
CA GLY A 441 6.13 24.89 12.82
C GLY A 441 5.53 24.34 11.51
N CYS A 442 4.24 23.97 11.51
CA CYS A 442 3.57 23.34 10.38
C CYS A 442 2.86 24.32 9.42
N LEU A 443 3.28 25.59 9.37
CA LEU A 443 2.71 26.57 8.44
C LEU A 443 3.40 26.59 7.05
N GLY A 444 4.51 25.86 6.89
CA GLY A 444 5.22 25.70 5.62
C GLY A 444 4.62 24.62 4.70
N GLY A 445 5.27 24.34 3.57
CA GLY A 445 4.82 23.33 2.58
C GLY A 445 4.49 21.95 3.18
N LEU A 446 5.41 21.39 3.98
CA LEU A 446 5.24 20.08 4.63
C LEU A 446 4.03 20.04 5.57
N GLY A 447 3.84 21.09 6.36
CA GLY A 447 2.75 21.14 7.33
C GLY A 447 1.38 21.32 6.69
N ARG A 448 1.30 22.02 5.54
CA ARG A 448 0.07 22.12 4.73
C ARG A 448 -0.34 20.77 4.16
N SER A 449 0.62 20.04 3.58
CA SER A 449 0.41 18.67 3.10
C SER A 449 -0.12 17.75 4.21
N LEU A 450 0.55 17.76 5.36
CA LEU A 450 0.12 16.99 6.54
C LEU A 450 -1.29 17.36 7.00
N THR A 451 -1.62 18.64 7.05
CA THR A 451 -2.95 19.11 7.48
C THR A 451 -4.06 18.67 6.52
N SER A 452 -3.82 18.76 5.20
CA SER A 452 -4.77 18.27 4.19
C SER A 452 -5.03 16.78 4.37
N TRP A 453 -3.95 15.99 4.48
CA TRP A 453 -4.03 14.55 4.69
C TRP A 453 -4.73 14.19 6.02
N MET A 454 -4.47 14.92 7.11
CA MET A 454 -5.17 14.70 8.38
C MET A 454 -6.67 15.01 8.26
N THR A 455 -7.04 16.04 7.49
CA THR A 455 -8.44 16.41 7.24
C THR A 455 -9.18 15.32 6.48
N GLU A 456 -8.56 14.78 5.43
CA GLU A 456 -9.06 13.63 4.66
C GLU A 456 -9.25 12.39 5.54
N ASN A 457 -8.45 12.24 6.60
CA ASN A 457 -8.54 11.13 7.55
C ASN A 457 -9.39 11.43 8.81
N GLY A 458 -10.21 12.49 8.78
CA GLY A 458 -11.24 12.75 9.79
C GLY A 458 -10.97 13.93 10.74
N ALA A 459 -9.77 14.51 10.73
CA ALA A 459 -9.47 15.66 11.57
C ALA A 459 -10.29 16.86 11.14
N ARG A 460 -10.81 17.64 12.10
CA ARG A 460 -11.61 18.85 11.81
C ARG A 460 -11.09 20.11 12.50
N ARG A 461 -10.22 19.97 13.51
CA ARG A 461 -9.75 21.09 14.34
C ARG A 461 -8.24 21.04 14.48
N PHE A 462 -7.60 22.15 14.16
CA PHE A 462 -6.15 22.32 14.22
C PHE A 462 -5.83 23.60 14.97
N ALA A 463 -4.80 23.54 15.81
CA ALA A 463 -4.22 24.72 16.45
C ALA A 463 -2.76 24.83 16.02
N PHE A 464 -2.40 25.95 15.40
CA PHE A 464 -1.04 26.17 14.89
C PHE A 464 -0.27 27.13 15.78
N LEU A 465 0.97 26.78 16.12
CA LEU A 465 1.92 27.66 16.81
C LEU A 465 3.10 27.96 15.89
N GLY A 466 3.33 29.25 15.62
CA GLY A 466 4.41 29.70 14.75
C GLY A 466 4.58 31.22 14.69
N GLN A 467 5.61 31.67 13.96
CA GLN A 467 6.02 33.08 13.90
C GLN A 467 5.32 33.92 12.80
N ARG A 468 4.46 33.33 11.95
CA ARG A 468 3.71 34.00 10.85
C ARG A 468 2.25 33.54 10.86
N GLY A 469 1.26 34.35 10.45
CA GLY A 469 -0.17 33.99 10.56
C GLY A 469 -1.06 34.39 9.36
N ILE A 470 -1.96 33.48 8.94
CA ILE A 470 -3.09 33.64 7.99
C ILE A 470 -4.25 32.74 8.48
N HIS A 471 -5.53 33.09 8.19
CA HIS A 471 -6.80 32.57 8.75
C HIS A 471 -6.90 31.04 9.01
N CYS A 472 -6.67 30.65 10.26
CA CYS A 472 -7.05 29.44 11.00
C CYS A 472 -6.94 29.81 12.51
N GLN A 473 -7.23 28.97 13.51
CA GLN A 473 -6.82 29.32 14.90
C GLN A 473 -5.29 29.22 14.99
N VAL A 474 -4.64 30.30 14.57
CA VAL A 474 -3.19 30.46 14.58
C VAL A 474 -2.84 31.29 15.80
N ILE A 475 -2.12 30.67 16.72
CA ILE A 475 -1.67 31.33 17.94
C ILE A 475 -0.26 31.81 17.66
N ARG A 476 -0.05 33.12 17.68
CA ARG A 476 1.29 33.69 17.58
C ARG A 476 2.04 33.44 18.89
N GLY A 477 3.19 32.81 18.79
CA GLY A 477 4.07 32.54 19.93
C GLY A 477 5.33 31.76 19.52
N ASP A 478 6.36 31.85 20.36
CA ASP A 478 7.57 31.05 20.27
C ASP A 478 7.39 29.77 21.11
N VAL A 479 7.50 28.60 20.49
CA VAL A 479 7.41 27.32 21.22
C VAL A 479 8.48 27.21 22.32
N ALA A 480 9.61 27.89 22.16
CA ALA A 480 10.65 27.94 23.19
C ALA A 480 10.32 28.88 24.38
N SER A 481 9.25 29.68 24.31
CA SER A 481 8.67 30.35 25.49
C SER A 481 7.59 29.46 26.10
N LYS A 482 7.74 29.14 27.38
CA LYS A 482 6.79 28.32 28.11
C LYS A 482 5.43 29.02 28.23
N GLU A 483 5.46 30.32 28.48
CA GLU A 483 4.28 31.18 28.63
C GLU A 483 3.44 31.21 27.34
N ASP A 484 4.11 31.22 26.18
CA ASP A 484 3.45 31.16 24.87
C ASP A 484 2.78 29.81 24.63
N VAL A 485 3.42 28.70 25.03
CA VAL A 485 2.85 27.35 24.92
C VAL A 485 1.65 27.18 25.87
N GLU A 486 1.78 27.65 27.12
CA GLU A 486 0.68 27.63 28.11
C GLU A 486 -0.52 28.43 27.61
N ARG A 487 -0.29 29.65 27.11
CA ARG A 487 -1.35 30.48 26.51
C ARG A 487 -2.00 29.79 25.31
N ALA A 488 -1.21 29.14 24.47
CA ALA A 488 -1.73 28.45 23.29
C ALA A 488 -2.63 27.28 23.68
N VAL A 489 -2.16 26.42 24.59
CA VAL A 489 -2.90 25.26 25.09
C VAL A 489 -4.16 25.70 25.84
N ALA A 490 -4.10 26.74 26.66
CA ALA A 490 -5.24 27.26 27.41
C ALA A 490 -6.34 27.88 26.51
N SER A 491 -6.01 28.29 25.28
CA SER A 491 -6.97 28.86 24.34
C SER A 491 -7.83 27.83 23.60
N ILE A 492 -7.55 26.53 23.78
CA ILE A 492 -8.27 25.44 23.11
C ILE A 492 -9.49 25.03 23.97
N PRO A 493 -10.71 24.98 23.40
CA PRO A 493 -11.92 24.62 24.14
C PRO A 493 -11.84 23.23 24.79
N LYS A 494 -12.37 23.08 26.00
CA LYS A 494 -12.35 21.80 26.74
C LYS A 494 -13.22 20.73 26.08
N GLU A 495 -14.25 21.14 25.35
CA GLU A 495 -15.14 20.29 24.56
C GLU A 495 -14.41 19.64 23.38
N HIS A 496 -13.29 20.23 22.96
CA HIS A 496 -12.46 19.75 21.85
C HIS A 496 -10.98 19.59 22.27
N PRO A 497 -10.69 18.63 23.16
CA PRO A 497 -9.38 18.52 23.81
C PRO A 497 -8.26 18.22 22.81
N ILE A 498 -7.04 18.55 23.19
CA ILE A 498 -5.85 18.18 22.42
C ILE A 498 -5.66 16.67 22.50
N ARG A 499 -5.64 16.00 21.34
CA ARG A 499 -5.35 14.56 21.23
C ARG A 499 -4.06 14.25 20.47
N GLY A 500 -3.48 15.21 19.78
CA GLY A 500 -2.25 14.97 19.03
C GLY A 500 -1.36 16.19 18.95
N VAL A 501 -0.05 15.96 18.97
CA VAL A 501 0.97 16.99 18.83
C VAL A 501 1.92 16.63 17.69
N VAL A 502 2.23 17.60 16.84
CA VAL A 502 3.34 17.53 15.88
C VAL A 502 4.27 18.70 16.13
N GLN A 503 5.53 18.41 16.45
CA GLN A 503 6.58 19.40 16.60
C GLN A 503 7.51 19.33 15.39
N ALA A 504 7.32 20.27 14.46
CA ALA A 504 8.09 20.42 13.23
C ALA A 504 8.84 21.77 13.14
N ALA A 505 8.94 22.52 14.24
CA ALA A 505 9.71 23.76 14.27
C ALA A 505 11.20 23.49 13.99
N MET A 506 11.76 24.24 13.04
CA MET A 506 13.18 24.18 12.71
C MET A 506 13.70 25.53 12.23
N VAL A 507 14.99 25.75 12.46
CA VAL A 507 15.79 26.84 11.90
C VAL A 507 17.17 26.26 11.60
N LEU A 508 17.73 26.56 10.41
CA LEU A 508 19.07 26.11 10.02
C LEU A 508 20.11 27.22 10.16
N ARG A 509 21.30 26.85 10.61
CA ARG A 509 22.48 27.70 10.79
C ARG A 509 23.76 26.91 10.49
N ASP A 510 23.80 26.35 9.29
CA ASP A 510 24.90 25.51 8.82
C ASP A 510 26.24 26.25 8.90
N GLY A 511 27.27 25.53 9.34
CA GLY A 511 28.62 26.02 9.55
C GLY A 511 29.49 24.97 10.24
N LEU A 512 30.79 24.98 9.94
CA LEU A 512 31.76 24.11 10.61
C LEU A 512 31.80 24.42 12.11
N PHE A 513 32.00 23.39 12.93
CA PHE A 513 31.95 23.52 14.38
C PHE A 513 32.96 24.54 14.92
N HIS A 514 34.18 24.58 14.35
CA HIS A 514 35.23 25.49 14.81
C HIS A 514 34.92 26.98 14.56
N SER A 515 34.02 27.31 13.62
CA SER A 515 33.60 28.67 13.31
C SER A 515 32.16 28.97 13.76
N MET A 516 31.50 28.02 14.41
CA MET A 516 30.12 28.15 14.85
C MET A 516 30.01 29.08 16.06
N THR A 517 29.25 30.16 15.89
CA THR A 517 28.99 31.10 16.99
C THR A 517 27.96 30.54 17.96
N TYR A 518 28.03 30.97 19.23
CA TYR A 518 27.00 30.64 20.22
C TYR A 518 25.59 31.07 19.80
N ASN A 519 25.48 32.20 19.09
CA ASN A 519 24.20 32.69 18.57
C ASN A 519 23.62 31.74 17.50
N ASN A 520 24.45 31.22 16.60
CA ASN A 520 24.02 30.22 15.61
C ASN A 520 23.55 28.93 16.29
N TRP A 521 24.37 28.42 17.23
CA TRP A 521 24.03 27.24 18.02
C TRP A 521 22.68 27.37 18.73
N THR A 522 22.49 28.47 19.46
CA THR A 522 21.25 28.71 20.23
C THR A 522 20.04 28.90 19.31
N THR A 523 20.20 29.62 18.20
CA THR A 523 19.11 29.82 17.21
C THR A 523 18.63 28.50 16.62
N CYS A 524 19.55 27.59 16.29
CA CYS A 524 19.25 26.28 15.73
C CYS A 524 18.63 25.31 16.76
N THR A 525 19.22 25.27 17.97
CA THR A 525 18.85 24.28 18.99
C THR A 525 17.56 24.65 19.75
N ARG A 526 17.35 25.92 20.09
CA ARG A 526 16.24 26.41 20.93
C ARG A 526 14.84 25.93 20.49
N PRO A 527 14.40 26.03 19.22
CA PRO A 527 13.04 25.62 18.84
C PRO A 527 12.81 24.11 19.00
N LYS A 528 13.83 23.28 18.77
CA LYS A 528 13.73 21.82 18.89
C LYS A 528 13.92 21.35 20.32
N VAL A 529 14.87 21.93 21.05
CA VAL A 529 15.21 21.50 22.42
C VAL A 529 14.23 22.11 23.42
N ASN A 530 14.32 23.41 23.68
CA ASN A 530 13.45 24.11 24.62
C ASN A 530 11.98 24.00 24.21
N GLY A 531 11.69 24.10 22.91
CA GLY A 531 10.33 23.95 22.41
C GLY A 531 9.70 22.60 22.74
N THR A 532 10.44 21.51 22.56
CA THR A 532 9.93 20.16 22.88
C THR A 532 9.84 19.93 24.39
N LEU A 533 10.75 20.50 25.18
CA LEU A 533 10.65 20.46 26.65
C LEU A 533 9.41 21.17 27.15
N ASN A 534 9.14 22.40 26.67
CA ASN A 534 7.93 23.14 27.03
C ASN A 534 6.66 22.36 26.66
N LEU A 535 6.62 21.78 25.45
CA LEU A 535 5.49 20.93 25.05
C LEU A 535 5.33 19.70 25.94
N HIS A 536 6.43 19.07 26.35
CA HIS A 536 6.39 17.91 27.23
C HIS A 536 5.86 18.27 28.62
N GLU A 537 6.33 19.38 29.20
CA GLU A 537 5.92 19.84 30.53
C GLU A 537 4.46 20.29 30.55
N VAL A 538 4.06 21.15 29.60
CA VAL A 538 2.71 21.73 29.58
C VAL A 538 1.65 20.68 29.25
N LEU A 539 1.99 19.66 28.45
CA LEU A 539 1.08 18.57 28.07
C LEU A 539 1.35 17.28 28.85
N ALA A 540 1.98 17.37 30.02
CA ALA A 540 2.37 16.20 30.80
C ALA A 540 1.18 15.29 31.13
N ASP A 541 0.04 15.87 31.50
CA ASP A 541 -1.15 15.15 31.96
C ASP A 541 -2.28 15.11 30.91
N THR A 542 -1.98 15.54 29.68
CA THR A 542 -2.94 15.51 28.56
C THR A 542 -3.01 14.11 27.93
N PRO A 543 -4.21 13.50 27.78
CA PRO A 543 -4.35 12.16 27.20
C PRO A 543 -4.22 12.20 25.67
N LEU A 544 -2.98 12.31 25.20
CA LEU A 544 -2.64 12.32 23.78
C LEU A 544 -2.76 10.91 23.18
N ASP A 545 -3.28 10.83 21.96
CA ASP A 545 -3.24 9.66 21.08
C ASP A 545 -1.85 9.53 20.44
N PHE A 546 -1.20 10.66 20.13
CA PHE A 546 0.17 10.70 19.61
C PHE A 546 0.93 11.99 19.98
N PHE A 547 2.27 11.88 20.05
CA PHE A 547 3.19 13.01 20.13
C PHE A 547 4.34 12.78 19.14
N VAL A 548 4.42 13.55 18.07
CA VAL A 548 5.37 13.33 16.98
C VAL A 548 6.35 14.49 16.90
N THR A 549 7.64 14.20 16.83
CA THR A 549 8.69 15.20 16.57
C THR A 549 9.36 14.93 15.23
N THR A 550 9.64 15.95 14.43
CA THR A 550 10.43 15.77 13.20
C THR A 550 11.92 16.01 13.50
N SER A 551 12.67 14.92 13.51
CA SER A 551 14.14 14.88 13.53
C SER A 551 14.68 14.78 12.09
N SER A 552 15.98 14.51 11.94
CA SER A 552 16.66 14.48 10.65
C SER A 552 17.74 13.40 10.63
N THR A 553 17.92 12.75 9.48
CA THR A 553 19.02 11.81 9.26
C THR A 553 20.38 12.44 9.52
N SER A 554 20.53 13.77 9.43
CA SER A 554 21.75 14.47 9.85
C SER A 554 22.18 14.17 11.28
N GLY A 555 21.24 14.03 12.23
CA GLY A 555 21.54 13.65 13.61
C GLY A 555 22.01 12.20 13.75
N THR A 556 21.57 11.31 12.84
CA THR A 556 21.95 9.90 12.81
C THR A 556 23.28 9.69 12.08
N LEU A 557 23.45 10.30 10.91
CA LEU A 557 24.64 10.17 10.06
C LEU A 557 25.81 11.01 10.60
N GLY A 558 25.55 12.25 11.03
CA GLY A 558 26.58 13.23 11.39
C GLY A 558 26.98 14.11 10.22
N THR A 559 26.03 14.81 9.60
CA THR A 559 26.32 15.62 8.40
C THR A 559 27.34 16.72 8.70
N PRO A 560 28.48 16.80 7.98
CA PRO A 560 29.45 17.88 8.16
C PRO A 560 28.84 19.27 8.01
N GLY A 561 29.20 20.18 8.92
CA GLY A 561 28.70 21.56 8.94
C GLY A 561 27.33 21.70 9.61
N GLN A 562 26.80 20.64 10.24
CA GLN A 562 25.49 20.65 10.90
C GLN A 562 25.60 20.20 12.35
N GLY A 563 26.64 20.63 13.08
CA GLY A 563 26.89 20.21 14.46
C GLY A 563 25.76 20.57 15.42
N ASP A 564 25.23 21.80 15.33
CA ASP A 564 24.09 22.28 16.11
C ASP A 564 22.78 21.56 15.75
N TYR A 565 22.49 21.40 14.45
CA TYR A 565 21.30 20.74 13.95
C TYR A 565 21.30 19.25 14.29
N SER A 566 22.45 18.58 14.13
CA SER A 566 22.64 17.17 14.52
C SER A 566 22.45 16.97 16.02
N ALA A 567 22.94 17.90 16.85
CA ALA A 567 22.73 17.89 18.28
C ALA A 567 21.26 18.05 18.67
N ALA A 568 20.55 18.99 18.04
CA ALA A 568 19.13 19.27 18.26
C ALA A 568 18.25 18.08 17.85
N ASN A 569 18.50 17.47 16.69
CA ASN A 569 17.78 16.30 16.21
C ASN A 569 18.02 15.07 17.09
N SER A 570 19.28 14.84 17.52
CA SER A 570 19.59 13.77 18.47
C SER A 570 18.92 13.97 19.84
N PHE A 571 18.62 15.21 20.24
CA PHE A 571 17.81 15.46 21.42
C PHE A 571 16.35 15.01 21.22
N LEU A 572 15.73 15.32 20.09
CA LEU A 572 14.37 14.88 19.79
C LEU A 572 14.23 13.35 19.85
N ASP A 573 15.20 12.63 19.27
CA ASP A 573 15.22 11.17 19.29
C ASP A 573 15.31 10.62 20.73
N SER A 574 16.21 11.19 21.55
CA SER A 574 16.33 10.83 22.97
C SER A 574 15.11 11.24 23.79
N MET A 575 14.47 12.37 23.47
CA MET A 575 13.29 12.85 24.19
C MET A 575 12.07 11.98 23.91
N ALA A 576 11.92 11.50 22.67
CA ALA A 576 10.88 10.53 22.35
C ALA A 576 11.09 9.22 23.14
N ARG A 577 12.33 8.73 23.23
CA ARG A 577 12.67 7.57 24.07
C ARG A 577 12.35 7.81 25.54
N TYR A 578 12.72 8.97 26.07
CA TYR A 578 12.41 9.35 27.45
C TYR A 578 10.91 9.28 27.72
N ARG A 579 10.08 9.88 26.85
CA ARG A 579 8.62 9.85 26.98
C ARG A 579 8.05 8.43 26.94
N VAL A 580 8.48 7.61 25.97
CA VAL A 580 8.03 6.21 25.84
C VAL A 580 8.37 5.40 27.10
N ASN A 581 9.60 5.55 27.62
CA ASN A 581 10.03 4.86 28.85
C ASN A 581 9.24 5.29 30.10
N HIS A 582 8.59 6.46 30.07
CA HIS A 582 7.70 6.95 31.12
C HIS A 582 6.21 6.71 30.79
N GLY A 583 5.91 5.78 29.88
CA GLY A 583 4.54 5.41 29.51
C GLY A 583 3.78 6.48 28.72
N LYS A 584 4.45 7.54 28.26
CA LYS A 584 3.84 8.62 27.48
C LYS A 584 4.01 8.37 25.98
N LYS A 585 3.03 8.78 25.19
CA LYS A 585 3.10 8.75 23.73
C LYS A 585 4.24 9.65 23.25
N ALA A 586 5.11 9.11 22.40
CA ALA A 586 6.07 9.86 21.58
C ALA A 586 6.64 9.01 20.44
N CYS A 587 6.92 9.63 19.29
CA CYS A 587 7.77 9.06 18.25
C CYS A 587 8.52 10.17 17.51
N SER A 588 9.84 10.02 17.35
CA SER A 588 10.66 10.92 16.54
C SER A 588 10.80 10.38 15.11
N ILE A 589 10.36 11.16 14.12
CA ILE A 589 10.57 10.83 12.71
C ILE A 589 11.92 11.40 12.28
N VAL A 590 12.89 10.54 12.03
CA VAL A 590 14.21 10.91 11.52
C VAL A 590 14.11 11.00 10.00
N LEU A 591 13.78 12.20 9.51
CA LEU A 591 13.50 12.45 8.09
C LEU A 591 14.79 12.61 7.26
N PRO A 592 14.83 12.06 6.04
CA PRO A 592 15.85 12.40 5.05
C PRO A 592 15.48 13.73 4.37
N MET A 593 16.20 14.07 3.30
CA MET A 593 15.78 15.10 2.36
C MET A 593 14.35 14.84 1.86
N VAL A 594 13.48 15.86 1.88
CA VAL A 594 12.13 15.79 1.31
C VAL A 594 12.08 16.62 0.04
N LEU A 595 11.68 15.99 -1.07
CA LEU A 595 11.61 16.59 -2.40
C LEU A 595 10.23 17.18 -2.67
N GLY A 596 10.17 18.22 -3.50
CA GLY A 596 8.93 18.83 -4.00
C GLY A 596 8.17 19.70 -2.98
N VAL A 597 8.38 19.53 -1.68
CA VAL A 597 7.74 20.31 -0.61
C VAL A 597 8.72 20.63 0.53
N GLY A 598 8.57 21.82 1.13
CA GLY A 598 9.36 22.24 2.30
C GLY A 598 10.65 22.99 1.97
N TYR A 599 11.56 23.09 2.93
CA TYR A 599 12.75 23.93 2.85
C TYR A 599 13.66 23.59 1.66
N VAL A 600 13.87 22.31 1.37
CA VAL A 600 14.75 21.86 0.27
C VAL A 600 14.18 22.26 -1.10
N ALA A 601 12.87 22.10 -1.30
CA ALA A 601 12.22 22.53 -2.55
C ALA A 601 12.31 24.04 -2.77
N GLU A 602 12.49 24.82 -1.71
CA GLU A 602 12.70 26.28 -1.77
C GLU A 602 14.18 26.67 -1.96
N HIS A 603 15.13 25.73 -1.83
CA HIS A 603 16.59 25.95 -1.88
C HIS A 603 17.32 24.86 -2.71
N PRO A 604 17.31 24.94 -4.06
CA PRO A 604 17.87 23.92 -4.95
C PRO A 604 19.35 23.58 -4.70
N GLU A 605 20.14 24.54 -4.21
CA GLU A 605 21.55 24.36 -3.84
C GLU A 605 21.75 23.35 -2.70
N VAL A 606 20.78 23.25 -1.78
CA VAL A 606 20.79 22.30 -0.67
C VAL A 606 20.46 20.89 -1.17
N GLU A 607 19.53 20.78 -2.13
CA GLU A 607 19.20 19.51 -2.78
C GLU A 607 20.43 18.90 -3.46
N GLU A 608 21.14 19.70 -4.24
CA GLU A 608 22.33 19.26 -4.96
C GLU A 608 23.49 18.89 -4.02
N ALA A 609 23.68 19.63 -2.93
CA ALA A 609 24.68 19.30 -1.90
C ALA A 609 24.39 17.96 -1.18
N LEU A 610 23.12 17.63 -0.94
CA LEU A 610 22.72 16.37 -0.30
C LEU A 610 22.82 15.18 -1.26
N ARG A 611 22.47 15.39 -2.54
CA ARG A 611 22.61 14.39 -3.61
C ARG A 611 24.07 13.94 -3.77
N ARG A 612 25.02 14.90 -3.74
CA ARG A 612 26.48 14.63 -3.78
C ARG A 612 27.01 13.77 -2.62
N LYS A 613 26.31 13.76 -1.48
CA LYS A 613 26.64 12.95 -0.28
C LYS A 613 26.03 11.54 -0.31
N GLY A 614 25.45 11.13 -1.44
CA GLY A 614 24.84 9.80 -1.63
C GLY A 614 23.52 9.61 -0.88
N ILE A 615 22.86 10.70 -0.47
CA ILE A 615 21.57 10.68 0.22
C ILE A 615 20.47 10.95 -0.81
N TYR A 616 19.57 10.00 -1.01
CA TYR A 616 18.39 10.22 -1.87
C TYR A 616 17.24 10.85 -1.07
N GLY A 617 16.40 11.62 -1.76
CA GLY A 617 15.23 12.27 -1.15
C GLY A 617 13.95 11.43 -1.21
N ILE A 618 13.02 11.71 -0.30
CA ILE A 618 11.67 11.14 -0.33
C ILE A 618 10.65 12.15 -0.86
N ASP A 619 9.61 11.67 -1.52
CA ASP A 619 8.49 12.53 -1.94
C ASP A 619 7.47 12.76 -0.81
N GLU A 620 6.48 13.60 -1.10
CA GLU A 620 5.35 13.92 -0.21
C GLU A 620 4.57 12.67 0.23
N THR A 621 4.38 11.69 -0.64
CA THR A 621 3.64 10.46 -0.31
C THR A 621 4.39 9.64 0.76
N HIS A 622 5.70 9.50 0.62
CA HIS A 622 6.54 8.81 1.59
C HIS A 622 6.66 9.58 2.92
N LEU A 623 6.65 10.92 2.86
CA LEU A 623 6.58 11.76 4.05
C LEU A 623 5.29 11.51 4.84
N LEU A 624 4.12 11.58 4.18
CA LEU A 624 2.83 11.36 4.82
C LEU A 624 2.71 9.94 5.40
N LYS A 625 3.23 8.92 4.69
CA LYS A 625 3.34 7.56 5.22
C LYS A 625 4.22 7.50 6.47
N SER A 626 5.30 8.27 6.53
CA SER A 626 6.17 8.32 7.70
C SER A 626 5.45 8.92 8.92
N PHE A 627 4.66 9.97 8.72
CA PHE A 627 3.77 10.49 9.78
C PHE A 627 2.76 9.44 10.23
N ALA A 628 2.03 8.82 9.29
CA ALA A 628 1.06 7.78 9.62
C ALA A 628 1.69 6.63 10.44
N THR A 629 2.82 6.09 9.98
CA THR A 629 3.54 5.03 10.69
C THR A 629 3.96 5.49 12.09
N SER A 630 4.55 6.68 12.22
CA SER A 630 5.00 7.22 13.52
C SER A 630 3.87 7.41 14.53
N MET A 631 2.64 7.71 14.06
CA MET A 631 1.46 7.84 14.92
C MET A 631 0.95 6.45 15.34
N LEU A 632 0.90 5.49 14.41
CA LEU A 632 0.40 4.13 14.66
C LEU A 632 1.28 3.32 15.62
N VAL A 633 2.61 3.40 15.47
CA VAL A 633 3.56 2.65 16.32
C VAL A 633 3.60 3.11 17.78
N GLN A 634 2.92 4.19 18.15
CA GLN A 634 2.84 4.64 19.54
C GLN A 634 1.78 3.87 20.35
N SER A 635 0.90 3.13 19.67
CA SER A 635 -0.18 2.34 20.28
C SER A 635 0.05 0.83 20.17
N SER A 636 1.21 0.38 19.69
CA SER A 636 1.60 -1.03 19.72
C SER A 636 2.00 -1.48 21.13
N GLU A 637 1.96 -2.78 21.38
CA GLU A 637 2.42 -3.41 22.63
C GLU A 637 3.88 -3.06 22.96
N ASN A 638 4.71 -2.89 21.92
CA ASN A 638 6.08 -2.40 22.01
C ASN A 638 6.19 -1.09 21.23
N PRO A 639 5.99 0.07 21.88
CA PRO A 639 6.07 1.36 21.20
C PRO A 639 7.47 1.66 20.67
N VAL A 640 7.54 2.27 19.50
CA VAL A 640 8.82 2.64 18.86
C VAL A 640 9.11 4.12 19.11
N ASP A 641 10.26 4.42 19.72
CA ASP A 641 10.64 5.79 20.10
C ASP A 641 11.09 6.66 18.91
N HIS A 642 11.71 6.08 17.88
CA HIS A 642 12.08 6.82 16.67
C HIS A 642 12.10 5.92 15.44
N VAL A 643 11.79 6.50 14.29
CA VAL A 643 11.77 5.80 12.98
C VAL A 643 12.69 6.54 12.02
N VAL A 644 13.68 5.82 11.48
CA VAL A 644 14.60 6.35 10.47
C VAL A 644 14.07 6.08 9.08
N VAL A 645 13.88 7.16 8.32
CA VAL A 645 13.29 7.14 6.98
C VAL A 645 14.38 7.43 5.95
N GLY A 646 14.22 6.91 4.73
CA GLY A 646 15.12 7.22 3.62
C GLY A 646 16.41 6.40 3.56
N LEU A 647 16.43 5.22 4.19
CA LEU A 647 17.57 4.30 4.18
C LEU A 647 17.26 2.97 3.49
N ASP A 648 16.54 3.03 2.36
CA ASP A 648 16.27 1.86 1.53
C ASP A 648 17.58 1.38 0.86
N PRO A 649 17.99 0.11 1.06
CA PRO A 649 19.26 -0.38 0.52
C PRO A 649 19.37 -0.27 -1.02
N VAL A 650 18.28 -0.53 -1.74
CA VAL A 650 18.26 -0.49 -3.22
C VAL A 650 18.38 0.95 -3.71
N LYS A 651 17.62 1.87 -3.09
CA LYS A 651 17.67 3.29 -3.49
C LYS A 651 19.00 3.95 -3.10
N LEU A 652 19.55 3.63 -1.92
CA LEU A 652 20.88 4.10 -1.52
C LEU A 652 21.97 3.58 -2.44
N GLN A 653 21.93 2.29 -2.83
CA GLN A 653 22.90 1.73 -3.76
C GLN A 653 22.86 2.46 -5.12
N LYS A 654 21.66 2.71 -5.66
CA LYS A 654 21.50 3.51 -6.88
C LYS A 654 22.03 4.93 -6.72
N SER A 655 21.80 5.55 -5.57
CA SER A 655 22.29 6.90 -5.27
C SER A 655 23.81 6.94 -5.26
N ILE A 656 24.45 6.00 -4.56
CA ILE A 656 25.92 5.93 -4.46
C ILE A 656 26.58 5.63 -5.79
N ASN A 657 25.98 4.77 -6.61
CA ASN A 657 26.51 4.42 -7.93
C ASN A 657 26.30 5.53 -8.98
N SER A 658 25.61 6.63 -8.63
CA SER A 658 25.47 7.78 -9.53
C SER A 658 26.78 8.56 -9.65
N ALA A 659 27.08 9.07 -10.86
CA ALA A 659 28.30 9.82 -11.16
C ALA A 659 28.50 11.08 -10.30
N ASP A 660 27.43 11.56 -9.65
CA ASP A 660 27.39 12.78 -8.85
C ASP A 660 27.81 12.56 -7.39
N THR A 661 27.94 11.30 -6.92
CA THR A 661 28.33 11.01 -5.53
C THR A 661 29.84 11.17 -5.35
N THR A 662 30.25 12.03 -4.41
CA THR A 662 31.65 12.44 -4.26
C THR A 662 32.23 12.23 -2.86
N ASP A 663 31.39 12.01 -1.83
CA ASP A 663 31.84 11.77 -0.45
C ASP A 663 30.78 11.03 0.40
N GLY A 664 30.93 9.71 0.54
CA GLY A 664 30.08 8.87 1.38
C GLY A 664 30.56 8.82 2.83
N PHE A 665 30.60 9.95 3.53
CA PHE A 665 31.18 10.06 4.88
C PHE A 665 30.67 9.05 5.92
N TRP A 666 29.47 8.50 5.73
CA TRP A 666 28.82 7.53 6.61
C TRP A 666 29.12 6.06 6.26
N LEU A 667 29.73 5.77 5.09
CA LEU A 667 30.01 4.41 4.62
C LEU A 667 31.01 3.66 5.50
N GLU A 668 31.88 4.39 6.20
CA GLU A 668 32.90 3.82 7.09
C GLU A 668 32.39 3.66 8.54
N ASP A 669 31.22 4.22 8.86
CA ASP A 669 30.68 4.17 10.21
C ASP A 669 30.10 2.77 10.50
N THR A 670 30.67 2.12 11.53
CA THR A 670 30.35 0.74 11.93
C THR A 670 28.88 0.52 12.26
N ARG A 671 28.14 1.59 12.60
CA ARG A 671 26.70 1.53 12.89
C ARG A 671 25.87 1.11 11.68
N PHE A 672 26.37 1.34 10.46
CA PHE A 672 25.65 1.08 9.21
C PHE A 672 26.09 -0.21 8.51
N LYS A 673 26.96 -1.03 9.10
CA LYS A 673 27.47 -2.27 8.45
C LYS A 673 26.37 -3.18 7.90
N THR A 674 25.31 -3.42 8.67
CA THR A 674 24.18 -4.27 8.22
C THR A 674 23.42 -3.66 7.04
N LEU A 675 23.32 -2.33 6.98
CA LEU A 675 22.73 -1.63 5.85
C LEU A 675 23.61 -1.80 4.60
N LEU A 676 24.92 -1.61 4.74
CA LEU A 676 25.89 -1.77 3.65
C LEU A 676 25.93 -3.20 3.09
N GLU A 677 25.84 -4.21 3.95
CA GLU A 677 25.71 -5.61 3.52
C GLU A 677 24.42 -5.83 2.71
N SER A 678 23.31 -5.25 3.16
CA SER A 678 22.03 -5.33 2.45
C SER A 678 22.07 -4.63 1.08
N MET A 679 22.81 -3.51 0.97
CA MET A 679 23.03 -2.78 -0.28
C MET A 679 23.85 -3.62 -1.28
N LYS A 680 24.92 -4.27 -0.81
CA LYS A 680 25.73 -5.19 -1.62
C LYS A 680 24.94 -6.41 -2.10
N SER A 681 24.09 -6.99 -1.25
CA SER A 681 23.22 -8.12 -1.64
C SER A 681 22.17 -7.73 -2.69
N ALA A 682 21.69 -6.48 -2.67
CA ALA A 682 20.79 -5.97 -3.70
C ALA A 682 21.46 -5.79 -5.07
N ASP A 683 22.80 -5.67 -5.09
CA ASP A 683 23.61 -5.47 -6.29
C ASP A 683 24.07 -6.79 -6.94
N ALA A 684 23.86 -7.96 -6.31
CA ALA A 684 24.28 -9.27 -6.83
C ALA A 684 23.57 -9.71 -8.14
N ALA A 685 22.79 -8.83 -8.76
CA ALA A 685 22.32 -8.94 -10.15
C ALA A 685 23.24 -8.21 -11.16
N GLY A 686 24.32 -7.58 -10.70
CA GLY A 686 25.39 -6.94 -11.49
C GLY A 686 26.76 -7.48 -11.06
N SER A 687 27.67 -7.63 -12.02
CA SER A 687 29.00 -8.24 -11.84
C SER A 687 29.88 -7.48 -10.83
N PRO A 688 30.64 -8.17 -9.97
CA PRO A 688 31.50 -7.54 -8.99
C PRO A 688 32.82 -7.09 -9.63
N GLU A 689 32.98 -5.79 -9.88
CA GLU A 689 34.30 -5.22 -10.10
C GLU A 689 34.87 -4.75 -8.75
N ALA A 690 35.83 -5.51 -8.24
CA ALA A 690 36.59 -5.16 -7.05
C ALA A 690 37.45 -3.92 -7.37
N SER A 691 36.96 -2.73 -7.02
CA SER A 691 37.74 -1.50 -7.10
C SER A 691 38.96 -1.58 -6.18
N ARG A 692 40.17 -1.58 -6.76
CA ARG A 692 41.43 -1.38 -6.03
C ARG A 692 41.45 0.06 -5.48
N THR A 693 41.86 0.25 -4.23
CA THR A 693 41.96 1.58 -3.60
C THR A 693 43.08 2.40 -4.25
N ILE A 694 42.90 3.71 -4.41
CA ILE A 694 43.90 4.57 -5.08
C ILE A 694 45.29 4.47 -4.43
N LEU A 695 45.36 4.31 -3.11
CA LEU A 695 46.62 4.08 -2.38
C LEU A 695 47.33 2.79 -2.80
N THR A 696 46.59 1.71 -3.11
CA THR A 696 47.22 0.50 -3.65
C THR A 696 47.80 0.75 -5.03
N THR A 697 47.06 1.46 -5.90
CA THR A 697 47.54 1.84 -7.23
C THR A 697 48.79 2.73 -7.17
N ILE A 698 48.82 3.72 -6.26
CA ILE A 698 49.99 4.60 -6.03
C ILE A 698 51.19 3.78 -5.54
N ARG A 699 50.99 2.85 -4.59
CA ARG A 699 52.07 2.01 -4.04
C ARG A 699 52.61 0.98 -5.03
N THR A 700 51.78 0.50 -5.96
CA THR A 700 52.13 -0.52 -6.96
C THR A 700 52.49 0.07 -8.33
N ALA A 701 52.54 1.39 -8.49
CA ALA A 701 52.93 2.04 -9.74
C ALA A 701 54.34 1.61 -10.15
N ALA A 702 54.60 1.52 -11.47
CA ALA A 702 55.89 1.03 -11.97
C ALA A 702 57.03 2.04 -11.78
N SER A 703 56.71 3.32 -11.51
CA SER A 703 57.69 4.36 -11.16
C SER A 703 57.09 5.46 -10.28
N ALA A 704 57.95 6.20 -9.57
CA ALA A 704 57.53 7.36 -8.78
C ALA A 704 56.89 8.48 -9.65
N ALA A 705 57.35 8.64 -10.90
CA ALA A 705 56.76 9.58 -11.86
C ALA A 705 55.34 9.18 -12.27
N GLU A 706 55.11 7.89 -12.51
CA GLU A 706 53.77 7.35 -12.78
C GLU A 706 52.84 7.49 -11.56
N ALA A 707 53.35 7.24 -10.35
CA ALA A 707 52.60 7.42 -9.11
C ALA A 707 52.11 8.88 -8.93
N VAL A 708 52.98 9.86 -9.22
CA VAL A 708 52.63 11.28 -9.16
C VAL A 708 51.63 11.67 -10.25
N GLN A 709 51.77 11.15 -11.48
CA GLN A 709 50.79 11.40 -12.54
C GLN A 709 49.40 10.86 -12.17
N ILE A 710 49.32 9.61 -11.70
CA ILE A 710 48.07 8.98 -11.26
C ILE A 710 47.42 9.79 -10.13
N THR A 711 48.22 10.22 -9.15
CA THR A 711 47.75 11.02 -8.01
C THR A 711 47.28 12.40 -8.45
N SER A 712 47.99 13.05 -9.36
CA SER A 712 47.64 14.36 -9.94
C SER A 712 46.32 14.29 -10.72
N ASP A 713 46.15 13.28 -11.58
CA ASP A 713 44.94 13.10 -12.38
C ASP A 713 43.74 12.80 -11.47
N TYR A 714 43.92 11.94 -10.47
CA TYR A 714 42.90 11.61 -9.49
C TYR A 714 42.48 12.84 -8.65
N PHE A 715 43.45 13.63 -8.19
CA PHE A 715 43.19 14.87 -7.45
C PHE A 715 42.48 15.91 -8.32
N THR A 716 42.89 16.05 -9.59
CA THR A 716 42.27 16.96 -10.56
C THR A 716 40.82 16.58 -10.82
N GLN A 717 40.52 15.29 -10.97
CA GLN A 717 39.14 14.81 -11.09
C GLN A 717 38.30 15.12 -9.85
N LYS A 718 38.87 14.97 -8.65
CA LYS A 718 38.16 15.36 -7.42
C LYS A 718 37.90 16.86 -7.38
N LEU A 719 38.90 17.70 -7.66
CA LEU A 719 38.74 19.17 -7.68
C LEU A 719 37.72 19.63 -8.72
N SER A 720 37.73 19.05 -9.93
CA SER A 720 36.77 19.35 -10.98
C SER A 720 35.32 19.11 -10.53
N ARG A 721 35.06 17.96 -9.88
CA ARG A 721 33.74 17.65 -9.33
C ARG A 721 33.37 18.52 -8.13
N LEU A 722 34.34 18.83 -7.27
CA LEU A 722 34.14 19.61 -6.05
C LEU A 722 33.80 21.08 -6.36
N LEU A 723 34.49 21.66 -7.35
CA LEU A 723 34.40 23.08 -7.74
C LEU A 723 33.43 23.35 -8.90
N ILE A 724 32.89 22.30 -9.53
CA ILE A 724 32.02 22.39 -10.72
C ILE A 724 32.74 23.14 -11.85
N LEU A 725 33.99 22.72 -12.10
CA LEU A 725 34.82 23.25 -13.17
C LEU A 725 35.15 22.12 -14.14
N ASP A 726 35.09 22.39 -15.44
CA ASP A 726 35.49 21.44 -16.45
C ASP A 726 36.97 21.06 -16.31
N LEU A 727 37.31 19.80 -16.62
CA LEU A 727 38.69 19.29 -16.47
C LEU A 727 39.73 20.11 -17.26
N TYR A 728 39.36 20.72 -18.40
CA TYR A 728 40.29 21.53 -19.20
C TYR A 728 40.68 22.86 -18.55
N ILE A 729 40.00 23.29 -17.47
CA ILE A 729 40.31 24.52 -16.73
C ILE A 729 41.50 24.28 -15.78
N PHE A 730 41.80 23.03 -15.44
CA PHE A 730 42.87 22.68 -14.52
C PHE A 730 44.23 22.63 -15.23
N GLU A 731 45.23 23.26 -14.62
CA GLU A 731 46.61 23.35 -15.10
C GLU A 731 47.53 22.82 -13.99
N PRO A 732 47.71 21.50 -13.87
CA PRO A 732 48.27 20.89 -12.67
C PRO A 732 49.69 21.33 -12.30
N HIS A 733 50.47 21.81 -13.26
CA HIS A 733 51.87 22.18 -13.09
C HIS A 733 52.10 23.66 -12.80
N THR A 734 51.20 24.55 -13.20
CA THR A 734 51.44 26.00 -13.27
C THR A 734 50.59 26.79 -12.30
N LYS A 735 49.33 26.42 -12.10
CA LYS A 735 48.38 27.17 -11.29
C LYS A 735 48.28 26.61 -9.86
N ALA A 736 48.23 27.50 -8.87
CA ALA A 736 48.11 27.08 -7.48
C ALA A 736 46.71 26.56 -7.17
N ILE A 737 46.60 25.61 -6.24
CA ILE A 737 45.31 25.03 -5.82
C ILE A 737 44.34 26.13 -5.31
N ALA A 738 44.86 27.15 -4.62
CA ALA A 738 44.10 28.29 -4.11
C ALA A 738 43.38 29.10 -5.20
N ASP A 739 43.98 29.19 -6.40
CA ASP A 739 43.48 30.03 -7.51
C ASP A 739 42.26 29.43 -8.23
N TYR A 740 41.81 28.25 -7.81
CA TYR A 740 40.57 27.61 -8.28
C TYR A 740 39.35 27.96 -7.42
N GLY A 741 39.51 28.77 -6.37
CA GLY A 741 38.39 29.31 -5.59
C GLY A 741 37.91 28.39 -4.48
N LEU A 742 38.83 27.92 -3.63
CA LEU A 742 38.48 27.16 -2.43
C LEU A 742 37.91 28.07 -1.34
N ASP A 743 36.65 27.84 -0.95
CA ASP A 743 36.08 28.43 0.27
C ASP A 743 36.39 27.56 1.51
N SER A 744 36.02 28.02 2.71
CA SER A 744 36.31 27.32 3.96
C SER A 744 35.55 25.98 4.11
N MET A 745 34.39 25.81 3.47
CA MET A 745 33.59 24.59 3.59
C MET A 745 34.09 23.52 2.60
N ILE A 746 34.29 23.91 1.34
CA ILE A 746 34.91 23.11 0.28
C ILE A 746 36.32 22.70 0.70
N GLY A 747 37.08 23.60 1.33
CA GLY A 747 38.41 23.34 1.84
C GLY A 747 38.46 22.28 2.94
N ALA A 748 37.51 22.30 3.87
CA ALA A 748 37.40 21.29 4.92
C ALA A 748 37.00 19.91 4.34
N GLU A 749 36.06 19.88 3.39
CA GLU A 749 35.69 18.65 2.66
C GLU A 749 36.89 18.07 1.93
N LEU A 750 37.63 18.91 1.19
CA LEU A 750 38.82 18.51 0.47
C LEU A 750 39.91 17.95 1.41
N ARG A 751 40.16 18.61 2.54
CA ARG A 751 41.13 18.15 3.54
C ARG A 751 40.76 16.77 4.13
N ASN A 752 39.49 16.58 4.48
CA ASN A 752 39.02 15.27 4.96
C ASN A 752 39.19 14.18 3.91
N TRP A 753 38.83 14.47 2.66
CA TRP A 753 38.99 13.55 1.56
C TRP A 753 40.48 13.21 1.32
N ILE A 754 41.39 14.20 1.36
CA ILE A 754 42.83 13.97 1.23
C ILE A 754 43.34 13.03 2.33
N PHE A 755 42.93 13.26 3.58
CA PHE A 755 43.34 12.40 4.68
C PHE A 755 42.83 10.96 4.51
N LYS A 756 41.55 10.79 4.13
CA LYS A 756 40.92 9.48 3.96
C LYS A 756 41.46 8.70 2.75
N GLU A 757 41.44 9.31 1.57
CA GLU A 757 41.79 8.64 0.32
C GLU A 757 43.29 8.62 0.04
N LEU A 758 44.04 9.63 0.50
CA LEU A 758 45.46 9.80 0.19
C LEU A 758 46.38 9.66 1.43
N GLY A 759 45.81 9.52 2.62
CA GLY A 759 46.54 9.28 3.87
C GLY A 759 47.41 10.45 4.35
N LEU A 760 47.23 11.65 3.78
CA LEU A 760 48.02 12.84 4.08
C LEU A 760 47.22 13.82 4.96
N ASP A 761 47.74 14.17 6.14
CA ASP A 761 47.16 15.25 6.97
C ASP A 761 47.83 16.57 6.62
N ILE A 762 47.10 17.44 5.90
CA ILE A 762 47.60 18.74 5.44
C ILE A 762 46.76 19.88 6.04
N PRO A 763 47.38 20.92 6.65
CA PRO A 763 46.65 22.09 7.12
C PRO A 763 45.99 22.86 5.97
N PHE A 764 44.78 23.37 6.18
CA PHE A 764 44.05 24.11 5.14
C PHE A 764 44.82 25.33 4.63
N GLN A 765 45.55 26.05 5.49
CA GLN A 765 46.39 27.18 5.09
C GLN A 765 47.47 26.79 4.07
N ARG A 766 47.93 25.53 4.10
CA ARG A 766 48.94 25.02 3.15
C ARG A 766 48.32 24.73 1.79
N LEU A 767 47.06 24.29 1.75
CA LEU A 767 46.28 24.19 0.50
C LEU A 767 46.03 25.56 -0.15
N LEU A 768 45.99 26.62 0.66
CA LEU A 768 45.92 28.01 0.21
C LEU A 768 47.28 28.63 -0.12
N GLY A 769 48.37 27.84 -0.08
CA GLY A 769 49.71 28.33 -0.36
C GLY A 769 49.85 28.78 -1.83
N PRO A 770 50.44 29.96 -2.10
CA PRO A 770 50.51 30.53 -3.45
C PRO A 770 51.40 29.73 -4.41
N GLU A 771 52.20 28.79 -3.90
CA GLU A 771 53.12 27.98 -4.69
C GLU A 771 52.74 26.50 -4.77
N LEU A 772 51.67 26.07 -4.10
CA LEU A 772 51.25 24.67 -4.07
C LEU A 772 50.35 24.36 -5.29
N THR A 773 50.96 23.84 -6.34
CA THR A 773 50.26 23.33 -7.52
C THR A 773 49.76 21.90 -7.27
N ILE A 774 48.81 21.43 -8.08
CA ILE A 774 48.29 20.04 -8.01
C ILE A 774 49.44 19.04 -8.15
N TRP A 775 50.41 19.32 -9.03
CA TRP A 775 51.58 18.47 -9.23
C TRP A 775 52.48 18.40 -7.99
N LYS A 776 52.78 19.54 -7.34
CA LYS A 776 53.57 19.57 -6.10
C LYS A 776 52.85 18.86 -4.96
N PHE A 777 51.53 19.02 -4.86
CA PHE A 777 50.71 18.29 -3.91
C PHE A 777 50.78 16.77 -4.14
N ALA A 778 50.68 16.32 -5.40
CA ALA A 778 50.81 14.90 -5.73
C ALA A 778 52.18 14.32 -5.35
N ILE A 779 53.26 15.10 -5.46
CA ILE A 779 54.60 14.72 -4.97
C ILE A 779 54.58 14.52 -3.45
N GLU A 780 54.00 15.44 -2.68
CA GLU A 780 53.89 15.32 -1.21
C GLU A 780 53.11 14.07 -0.80
N VAL A 781 52.01 13.76 -1.49
CA VAL A 781 51.21 12.54 -1.25
C VAL A 781 52.02 11.28 -1.54
N CYS A 782 52.69 11.20 -2.68
CA CYS A 782 53.52 10.04 -3.04
C CYS A 782 54.66 9.84 -2.05
N ALA A 783 55.32 10.92 -1.61
CA ALA A 783 56.37 10.88 -0.61
C ALA A 783 55.86 10.32 0.74
N ASN A 784 54.67 10.74 1.18
CA ASN A 784 54.01 10.22 2.38
C ASN A 784 53.63 8.73 2.28
N GLN A 785 53.47 8.20 1.06
CA GLN A 785 53.21 6.78 0.79
C GLN A 785 54.49 5.96 0.51
N GLY A 786 55.68 6.56 0.64
CA GLY A 786 56.98 5.89 0.45
C GLY A 786 57.48 5.85 -1.00
N GLN A 787 56.86 6.59 -1.92
CA GLN A 787 57.28 6.75 -3.32
C GLN A 787 57.95 8.11 -3.50
N VAL A 788 59.28 8.15 -3.56
CA VAL A 788 60.06 9.40 -3.64
C VAL A 788 60.59 9.60 -5.06
N LEU A 789 60.26 10.73 -5.69
CA LEU A 789 60.86 11.15 -6.97
C LEU A 789 62.27 11.71 -6.74
N GLU A 790 63.27 11.12 -7.41
CA GLU A 790 64.64 11.66 -7.41
C GLU A 790 64.66 13.08 -8.02
N GLY A 791 65.18 14.05 -7.26
CA GLY A 791 65.31 15.45 -7.69
C GLY A 791 64.33 16.46 -7.08
N SER A 792 63.54 16.07 -6.07
CA SER A 792 62.53 16.94 -5.41
C SER A 792 62.99 17.53 -4.07
N ALA A 793 64.07 18.33 -4.11
CA ALA A 793 64.47 19.23 -3.03
C ALA A 793 64.19 20.68 -3.40
#